data_AF-A0AAV1WDC5-F1
#
_entry.id   AF-A0AAV1WDC5-F1
#
_cell.length_a   1.000
_cell.length_b   1.000
_cell.length_c   1.000
_cell.angle_alpha   90.00
_cell.angle_beta   90.00
_cell.angle_gamma   90.00
#
_symmetry.space_group_name_H-M   'P 1'
#
loop_
_entity.id
_entity.type
_entity.pdbx_description
1 polymer ?
#
loop_
_entity_poly.entity_id
_entity_poly.type
_entity_poly.pdbx_seq_one_letter_code
_entity_poly.pdbx_strand_id
1 'polypeptide(L)'
;MTVGAGIYVGDGKLMVLGKKVLSEVHENIMVTPASGGALINAAFLGVSSHHNATRTLFPIGKLQGLRFMCVFRFKMWWMTQRMGSCGKEVPIETQFLLIEAHNGSDIDGGLENQAADSTYVVFLPLLEGDFRAVLQGNDQNELEICVESGCPAVEEFDGTHLVFIGAGSDPYDVITNAVKTVEKHLQTFSHRERKKMPDMLDWFGWCTWDAFYTNVTSEGVEQGVRSFEKGGVPAKFVIIDDGWQSVGMDPNSIGWKSDHAANFANRLTNIKENHKFQKDGKEGQRVEDPAQGLRHITKDIKEKHAIKYIYVWHAITGYWGGVKPGGTGMEHYESKMAYPVSSPGVLSNQPDEALDTIAINGLGLVNPEKVFHFYDELHSYLASAGIDGVKVDVQNILETLGAGHGGRVKLARKYHQALEASVSRNFPDNGIICCMSHNTDGLYSAKRSAVIRASDDFWPRDPASHTIHIASVAYNTIFLGEFMQPDWDMFHSLHPMAEYHGAARAVGGCPIYVSDKPGHHDFNLLKKLALPDGSILRAKLPGRPTKDCLFSDPARDGKSLLKIWNMNDFSGVVGVFNCQGAGWCKVEKVNLIHDENPGTVTGIIRAKDVDYLSKVADDKWTGETILFSHVGGAVVYLPKDVSIPITLKSREYEVFTVVPVRVLNNCVKFAPIGLTKMFNSGGAVKELNYGSTNVVIKVRGCGQFGGYSSIRPKMVTVDSEVVEFRYEEESGLGHNVGYIRSFSRIASAEAAGHKEGLKVFVNGGAHAQKAVGIWLFGSAAWVFSMVVLGGITRLTRSGLSMTDWKFTGSLPPLSDEEWLQEFEKYKQSPEYKRVNKGMKIEDFKFIYWMEYAHRMWGRGLGIMFALPYSYFLHKGYITVRLGLRLSALFALGAGQGFIGWWMVKSGLEEPPSEYSQPRVSPYRLAAHLTSAFAIYSGLVWTALSVVMPEPPAESLTWVRGAVKVKRLALPVGLLVGLTAISGAFVAGNDAGHAFNTFPKMGDVWIPDDIFEMKPLIRNFFENTSTVQLDHRILATATLISVCALWWSTRKLDIHPAVRSVIGSTLGMAALQVTLGVSTLLSYVPVSLGSAHQAGALTLMTFMLLLNHTVRKPSLSLLKSLPQVVKAN
;
A
#
# COMPACT_ATOMS: atom_id res chain seq x y z
N MET A 1 -38.99 9.76 42.34
CA MET A 1 -39.36 10.34 41.03
C MET A 1 -38.72 11.70 40.91
N THR A 2 -37.59 11.79 40.21
CA THR A 2 -36.99 13.04 39.75
C THR A 2 -36.99 12.97 38.22
N VAL A 3 -37.80 13.84 37.61
CA VAL A 3 -37.93 14.00 36.17
C VAL A 3 -36.71 14.81 35.70
N GLY A 4 -35.75 14.18 35.05
CA GLY A 4 -34.59 14.88 34.48
C GLY A 4 -33.63 13.92 33.79
N ALA A 5 -33.44 14.10 32.49
CA ALA A 5 -32.81 13.18 31.53
C ALA A 5 -33.63 11.90 31.32
N GLY A 6 -34.15 11.66 30.11
CA GLY A 6 -34.95 10.46 29.81
C GLY A 6 -34.18 9.12 29.87
N ILE A 7 -33.13 9.00 30.68
CA ILE A 7 -32.32 7.80 30.92
C ILE A 7 -32.52 7.36 32.37
N TYR A 8 -33.04 6.16 32.58
CA TYR A 8 -33.27 5.61 33.93
C TYR A 8 -33.35 4.09 33.91
N VAL A 9 -33.20 3.46 35.08
CA VAL A 9 -33.52 2.04 35.29
C VAL A 9 -34.92 1.91 35.88
N GLY A 10 -35.78 1.11 35.26
CA GLY A 10 -37.14 0.83 35.73
C GLY A 10 -37.60 -0.55 35.27
N ASP A 11 -38.28 -1.30 36.12
CA ASP A 11 -38.75 -2.68 35.88
C ASP A 11 -37.65 -3.61 35.35
N GLY A 12 -36.43 -3.51 35.90
CA GLY A 12 -35.26 -4.30 35.48
C GLY A 12 -34.79 -3.98 34.06
N LYS A 13 -35.06 -2.77 33.54
CA LYS A 13 -34.67 -2.34 32.18
C LYS A 13 -33.96 -0.99 32.23
N LEU A 14 -32.93 -0.82 31.40
CA LEU A 14 -32.33 0.49 31.14
C LEU A 14 -33.12 1.14 30.00
N MET A 15 -33.87 2.18 30.35
CA MET A 15 -34.69 2.95 29.42
C MET A 15 -33.96 4.23 29.02
N VAL A 16 -33.95 4.53 27.72
CA VAL A 16 -33.32 5.72 27.12
C VAL A 16 -34.32 6.36 26.16
N LEU A 17 -34.80 7.56 26.50
CA LEU A 17 -35.82 8.29 25.75
C LEU A 17 -37.04 7.44 25.40
N GLY A 18 -37.50 6.64 26.38
CA GLY A 18 -38.65 5.73 26.23
C GLY A 18 -38.32 4.40 25.53
N LYS A 19 -37.09 4.20 25.04
CA LYS A 19 -36.64 2.98 24.36
C LYS A 19 -35.85 2.09 25.30
N LYS A 20 -36.11 0.78 25.25
CA LYS A 20 -35.38 -0.21 26.06
C LYS A 20 -34.02 -0.50 25.41
N VAL A 21 -32.93 -0.21 26.11
CA VAL A 21 -31.56 -0.49 25.65
C VAL A 21 -31.01 -1.78 26.25
N LEU A 22 -31.19 -1.98 27.56
CA LEU A 22 -30.84 -3.22 28.26
C LEU A 22 -32.06 -3.79 29.00
N SER A 23 -32.15 -5.11 29.06
CA SER A 23 -33.12 -5.85 29.88
C SER A 23 -32.42 -6.64 30.97
N GLU A 24 -33.15 -7.07 32.00
CA GLU A 24 -32.57 -7.80 33.13
C GLU A 24 -31.39 -7.04 33.74
N VAL A 25 -31.57 -5.73 33.95
CA VAL A 25 -30.57 -4.87 34.58
C VAL A 25 -30.44 -5.23 36.05
N HIS A 26 -29.20 -5.47 36.50
CA HIS A 26 -28.91 -5.90 37.86
C HIS A 26 -29.24 -4.80 38.88
N GLU A 27 -29.68 -5.20 40.08
CA GLU A 27 -30.16 -4.28 41.12
C GLU A 27 -29.08 -3.35 41.68
N ASN A 28 -27.81 -3.74 41.57
CA ASN A 28 -26.68 -2.94 42.01
C ASN A 28 -26.25 -1.87 40.99
N ILE A 29 -26.90 -1.77 39.83
CA ILE A 29 -26.60 -0.73 38.83
C ILE A 29 -27.25 0.58 39.24
N MET A 30 -26.44 1.63 39.29
CA MET A 30 -26.86 3.00 39.62
C MET A 30 -26.89 3.86 38.36
N VAL A 31 -27.87 4.78 38.30
CA VAL A 31 -27.94 5.80 37.24
C VAL A 31 -27.98 7.18 37.88
N THR A 32 -26.98 7.99 37.58
CA THR A 32 -26.86 9.36 38.10
C THR A 32 -27.02 10.36 36.94
N PRO A 33 -27.96 11.31 37.00
CA PRO A 33 -28.13 12.30 35.93
C PRO A 33 -26.87 13.15 35.71
N ALA A 34 -26.50 13.39 34.45
CA ALA A 34 -25.40 14.30 34.14
C ALA A 34 -25.85 15.76 34.31
N SER A 35 -25.37 16.45 35.35
CA SER A 35 -25.73 17.83 35.65
C SER A 35 -24.85 18.83 34.86
N GLY A 36 -25.44 19.90 34.29
CA GLY A 36 -24.68 21.06 33.78
C GLY A 36 -24.02 20.94 32.39
N GLY A 37 -24.44 19.99 31.55
CA GLY A 37 -23.90 19.75 30.20
C GLY A 37 -24.69 20.37 29.04
N ALA A 38 -24.15 20.28 27.81
CA ALA A 38 -24.85 20.66 26.57
C ALA A 38 -25.89 19.61 26.12
N LEU A 39 -25.82 18.40 26.67
CA LEU A 39 -26.76 17.32 26.43
C LEU A 39 -27.80 17.26 27.56
N ILE A 40 -29.08 17.41 27.21
CA ILE A 40 -30.21 17.33 28.17
C ILE A 40 -30.55 15.86 28.53
N ASN A 41 -30.10 14.91 27.71
CA ASN A 41 -30.42 13.48 27.79
C ASN A 41 -29.17 12.62 28.05
N ALA A 42 -28.51 12.84 29.18
CA ALA A 42 -27.30 12.14 29.57
C ALA A 42 -27.31 11.70 31.03
N ALA A 43 -26.62 10.59 31.33
CA ALA A 43 -26.47 10.05 32.67
C ALA A 43 -25.14 9.30 32.81
N PHE A 44 -24.74 9.01 34.04
CA PHE A 44 -23.65 8.11 34.38
C PHE A 44 -24.21 6.79 34.91
N LEU A 45 -23.66 5.68 34.45
CA LEU A 45 -23.82 4.38 35.08
C LEU A 45 -22.71 4.16 36.10
N GLY A 46 -23.12 3.69 37.26
CA GLY A 46 -22.25 3.21 38.32
C GLY A 46 -22.70 1.85 38.84
N VAL A 47 -21.96 1.31 39.80
CA VAL A 47 -22.24 0.05 40.47
C VAL A 47 -22.09 0.25 41.97
N SER A 48 -23.09 -0.16 42.76
CA SER A 48 -22.95 -0.25 44.21
C SER A 48 -22.21 -1.55 44.56
N SER A 49 -21.01 -1.43 45.11
CA SER A 49 -20.19 -2.60 45.48
C SER A 49 -19.37 -2.33 46.73
N HIS A 50 -19.17 -3.37 47.54
CA HIS A 50 -18.23 -3.39 48.66
C HIS A 50 -16.97 -4.22 48.33
N HIS A 51 -16.76 -4.56 47.06
CA HIS A 51 -15.64 -5.40 46.62
C HIS A 51 -14.35 -4.59 46.47
N ASN A 52 -13.39 -4.86 47.35
CA ASN A 52 -12.02 -4.36 47.22
C ASN A 52 -11.20 -5.33 46.35
N ALA A 53 -10.88 -4.91 45.13
CA ALA A 53 -10.03 -5.66 44.23
C ALA A 53 -9.40 -4.74 43.19
N THR A 54 -8.21 -5.12 42.72
CA THR A 54 -7.50 -4.38 41.66
C THR A 54 -8.14 -4.53 40.28
N ARG A 55 -9.01 -5.53 40.11
CA ARG A 55 -9.81 -5.79 38.91
C ARG A 55 -11.11 -6.49 39.28
N THR A 56 -12.24 -5.94 38.83
CA THR A 56 -13.58 -6.52 39.05
C THR A 56 -14.41 -6.45 37.77
N LEU A 57 -15.32 -7.42 37.60
CA LEU A 57 -16.30 -7.47 36.53
C LEU A 57 -17.70 -7.30 37.12
N PHE A 58 -18.49 -6.40 36.54
CA PHE A 58 -19.86 -6.13 36.95
C PHE A 58 -20.82 -6.30 35.77
N PRO A 59 -21.65 -7.35 35.76
CA PRO A 59 -22.76 -7.47 34.81
C PRO A 59 -23.73 -6.29 34.98
N ILE A 60 -24.10 -5.66 33.86
CA ILE A 60 -25.04 -4.54 33.84
C ILE A 60 -26.44 -5.04 33.53
N GLY A 61 -26.58 -5.75 32.41
CA GLY A 61 -27.85 -6.26 31.88
C GLY A 61 -27.69 -6.73 30.44
N LYS A 62 -28.73 -7.38 29.90
CA LYS A 62 -28.71 -8.00 28.58
C LYS A 62 -28.94 -7.01 27.45
N LEU A 63 -28.04 -7.00 26.47
CA LEU A 63 -28.19 -6.32 25.19
C LEU A 63 -28.68 -7.34 24.15
N GLN A 64 -29.85 -7.12 23.56
CA GLN A 64 -30.44 -8.03 22.57
C GLN A 64 -31.31 -7.30 21.54
N GLY A 65 -31.13 -7.64 20.27
CA GLY A 65 -31.99 -7.20 19.17
C GLY A 65 -31.78 -5.73 18.76
N LEU A 66 -30.74 -5.08 19.25
CA LEU A 66 -30.37 -3.71 18.88
C LEU A 66 -29.02 -3.71 18.17
N ARG A 67 -28.94 -3.08 17.00
CA ARG A 67 -27.68 -2.95 16.26
C ARG A 67 -26.73 -2.07 17.05
N PHE A 68 -25.46 -2.48 17.10
CA PHE A 68 -24.41 -1.66 17.67
C PHE A 68 -23.17 -1.66 16.78
N MET A 69 -22.38 -0.61 16.93
CA MET A 69 -20.97 -0.60 16.56
C MET A 69 -20.15 -0.27 17.80
N CYS A 70 -18.99 -0.89 17.95
CA CYS A 70 -18.03 -0.52 18.99
C CYS A 70 -16.61 -0.45 18.43
N VAL A 71 -15.72 0.24 19.15
CA VAL A 71 -14.27 0.09 18.96
C VAL A 71 -13.64 -0.46 20.23
N PHE A 72 -12.77 -1.45 20.06
CA PHE A 72 -12.15 -2.21 21.14
C PHE A 72 -10.67 -2.41 20.85
N ARG A 73 -9.86 -2.60 21.90
CA ARG A 73 -8.43 -2.86 21.74
C ARG A 73 -8.20 -4.31 21.33
N PHE A 74 -7.88 -4.54 20.05
CA PHE A 74 -7.60 -5.88 19.53
C PHE A 74 -6.16 -6.33 19.80
N LYS A 75 -5.28 -5.41 20.18
CA LYS A 75 -3.99 -5.65 20.83
C LYS A 75 -3.64 -4.47 21.73
N MET A 76 -2.52 -4.55 22.45
CA MET A 76 -2.08 -3.53 23.41
C MET A 76 -2.16 -2.09 22.89
N TRP A 77 -1.73 -1.87 21.66
CA TRP A 77 -1.47 -0.55 21.07
C TRP A 77 -2.65 0.04 20.32
N TRP A 78 -3.52 -0.81 19.75
CA TRP A 78 -4.46 -0.41 18.69
C TRP A 78 -5.88 -0.92 18.91
N MET A 79 -6.80 -0.18 18.31
CA MET A 79 -8.21 -0.51 18.26
C MET A 79 -8.65 -0.91 16.86
N THR A 80 -9.75 -1.64 16.78
CA THR A 80 -10.50 -1.90 15.56
C THR A 80 -12.00 -1.92 15.89
N GLN A 81 -12.84 -2.00 14.87
CA GLN A 81 -14.29 -1.97 14.98
C GLN A 81 -14.90 -3.36 15.07
N ARG A 82 -16.07 -3.43 15.72
CA ARG A 82 -16.97 -4.57 15.68
C ARG A 82 -18.40 -4.08 15.57
N MET A 83 -19.20 -4.80 14.78
CA MET A 83 -20.65 -4.61 14.71
C MET A 83 -21.33 -5.87 15.24
N GLY A 84 -22.53 -5.70 15.78
CA GLY A 84 -23.32 -6.80 16.30
C GLY A 84 -24.72 -6.39 16.70
N SER A 85 -25.44 -7.33 17.31
CA SER A 85 -26.82 -7.12 17.78
C SER A 85 -27.12 -7.67 19.18
N CYS A 86 -26.13 -8.23 19.87
CA CYS A 86 -26.30 -8.76 21.21
C CYS A 86 -25.04 -8.66 22.08
N GLY A 87 -25.20 -8.76 23.41
CA GLY A 87 -24.12 -8.52 24.36
C GLY A 87 -22.88 -9.39 24.13
N LYS A 88 -23.02 -10.69 23.84
CA LYS A 88 -21.88 -11.62 23.63
C LYS A 88 -20.95 -11.25 22.47
N GLU A 89 -21.43 -10.40 21.56
CA GLU A 89 -20.68 -9.93 20.40
C GLU A 89 -19.83 -8.70 20.72
N VAL A 90 -20.07 -8.04 21.86
CA VAL A 90 -19.24 -6.93 22.36
C VAL A 90 -17.89 -7.49 22.81
N PRO A 91 -16.78 -7.15 22.14
CA PRO A 91 -15.48 -7.69 22.48
C PRO A 91 -14.96 -7.20 23.84
N ILE A 92 -14.06 -7.98 24.44
CA ILE A 92 -13.29 -7.56 25.62
C ILE A 92 -12.41 -6.35 25.26
N GLU A 93 -12.19 -5.45 26.20
CA GLU A 93 -11.48 -4.17 26.01
C GLU A 93 -12.22 -3.19 25.07
N THR A 94 -13.56 -3.20 25.07
CA THR A 94 -14.35 -2.19 24.35
C THR A 94 -14.30 -0.84 25.07
N GLN A 95 -13.83 0.20 24.38
CA GLN A 95 -13.64 1.54 24.95
C GLN A 95 -14.67 2.56 24.47
N PHE A 96 -15.47 2.21 23.46
CA PHE A 96 -16.54 3.03 22.93
C PHE A 96 -17.59 2.13 22.30
N LEU A 97 -18.86 2.35 22.64
CA LEU A 97 -19.99 1.61 22.10
C LEU A 97 -21.10 2.59 21.71
N LEU A 98 -21.64 2.40 20.50
CA LEU A 98 -22.77 3.14 19.98
C LEU A 98 -23.87 2.16 19.59
N ILE A 99 -25.09 2.41 20.08
CA ILE A 99 -26.27 1.58 19.85
C ILE A 99 -27.31 2.37 19.05
N GLU A 100 -27.90 1.72 18.05
CA GLU A 100 -29.07 2.22 17.32
C GLU A 100 -30.35 1.67 17.98
N ALA A 101 -31.05 2.53 18.74
CA ALA A 101 -32.26 2.18 19.48
C ALA A 101 -33.54 2.63 18.74
N HIS A 102 -34.48 1.71 18.61
CA HIS A 102 -35.78 1.91 17.94
C HIS A 102 -36.94 1.68 18.91
N ASN A 103 -38.14 2.18 18.57
CA ASN A 103 -39.38 1.77 19.25
C ASN A 103 -39.67 0.30 18.89
N GLY A 104 -40.06 -0.52 19.88
CA GLY A 104 -40.05 -1.99 19.74
C GLY A 104 -40.93 -2.58 18.62
N SER A 105 -40.52 -3.78 18.19
CA SER A 105 -41.11 -4.74 17.23
C SER A 105 -41.22 -4.28 15.76
N ASP A 106 -40.19 -4.59 14.95
CA ASP A 106 -40.31 -5.22 13.62
C ASP A 106 -38.97 -5.13 12.87
N ILE A 107 -38.21 -6.25 12.87
CA ILE A 107 -36.92 -6.39 12.17
C ILE A 107 -37.13 -6.76 10.68
N ASP A 108 -38.37 -6.95 10.22
CA ASP A 108 -38.68 -7.33 8.84
C ASP A 108 -39.44 -6.23 8.10
N GLY A 109 -38.72 -5.28 7.47
CA GLY A 109 -39.28 -4.45 6.41
C GLY A 109 -38.69 -3.05 6.23
N GLY A 110 -37.84 -2.89 5.21
CA GLY A 110 -37.59 -1.59 4.53
C GLY A 110 -36.66 -0.59 5.23
N LEU A 111 -35.39 -0.56 4.79
CA LEU A 111 -34.29 0.29 5.29
C LEU A 111 -34.52 1.82 5.19
N GLU A 112 -35.53 2.32 4.49
CA GLU A 112 -35.66 3.75 4.21
C GLU A 112 -36.59 4.52 5.15
N ASN A 113 -37.56 3.86 5.78
CA ASN A 113 -38.54 4.53 6.66
C ASN A 113 -38.21 4.42 8.17
N GLN A 114 -37.32 3.50 8.58
CA GLN A 114 -36.94 3.33 9.99
C GLN A 114 -35.91 4.38 10.49
N ALA A 115 -35.09 4.94 9.59
CA ALA A 115 -34.02 5.88 9.96
C ALA A 115 -34.51 7.25 10.48
N ALA A 116 -35.79 7.59 10.29
CA ALA A 116 -36.35 8.87 10.71
C ALA A 116 -36.68 8.93 12.22
N ASP A 117 -36.75 7.79 12.91
CA ASP A 117 -37.15 7.69 14.32
C ASP A 117 -36.10 6.95 15.21
N SER A 118 -34.89 6.75 14.68
CA SER A 118 -33.76 6.13 15.40
C SER A 118 -33.25 7.05 16.52
N THR A 119 -32.95 6.48 17.69
CA THR A 119 -32.19 7.15 18.76
C THR A 119 -30.83 6.48 18.90
N TYR A 120 -29.78 7.27 18.79
CA TYR A 120 -28.41 6.83 18.97
C TYR A 120 -28.00 6.98 20.42
N VAL A 121 -27.49 5.90 21.01
CA VAL A 121 -27.07 5.85 22.42
C VAL A 121 -25.59 5.52 22.50
N VAL A 122 -24.81 6.45 23.05
CA VAL A 122 -23.37 6.32 23.23
C VAL A 122 -23.09 5.84 24.66
N PHE A 123 -22.18 4.88 24.80
CA PHE A 123 -21.60 4.43 26.06
C PHE A 123 -20.09 4.73 26.03
N LEU A 124 -19.63 5.56 26.97
CA LEU A 124 -18.22 5.92 27.16
C LEU A 124 -17.74 5.43 28.53
N PRO A 125 -17.00 4.32 28.61
CA PRO A 125 -16.28 3.95 29.82
C PRO A 125 -15.28 5.02 30.22
N LEU A 126 -15.21 5.32 31.52
CA LEU A 126 -14.45 6.45 32.06
C LEU A 126 -13.29 5.99 32.94
N LEU A 127 -12.47 6.97 33.32
CA LEU A 127 -11.54 6.82 34.44
C LEU A 127 -12.25 7.30 35.70
N GLU A 128 -12.15 6.52 36.77
CA GLU A 128 -12.66 6.89 38.09
C GLU A 128 -11.52 6.77 39.10
N GLY A 129 -11.03 7.92 39.57
CA GLY A 129 -9.81 7.98 40.36
C GLY A 129 -8.62 7.36 39.60
N ASP A 130 -8.07 6.30 40.19
CA ASP A 130 -6.92 5.55 39.66
C ASP A 130 -7.32 4.29 38.87
N PHE A 131 -8.63 4.07 38.67
CA PHE A 131 -9.17 2.93 37.93
C PHE A 131 -9.63 3.33 36.52
N ARG A 132 -9.51 2.38 35.60
CA ARG A 132 -10.05 2.45 34.25
C ARG A 132 -11.23 1.51 34.10
N ALA A 133 -12.34 2.00 33.56
CA ALA A 133 -13.44 1.17 33.08
C ALA A 133 -13.29 0.83 31.59
N VAL A 134 -13.67 -0.39 31.21
CA VAL A 134 -13.90 -0.84 29.83
C VAL A 134 -15.16 -1.70 29.78
N LEU A 135 -15.75 -1.88 28.59
CA LEU A 135 -16.90 -2.76 28.38
C LEU A 135 -16.46 -4.10 27.79
N GLN A 136 -17.27 -5.12 28.06
CA GLN A 136 -17.17 -6.43 27.42
C GLN A 136 -18.53 -7.14 27.43
N GLY A 137 -18.67 -8.16 26.58
CA GLY A 137 -19.81 -9.06 26.57
C GLY A 137 -19.52 -10.43 27.17
N ASN A 138 -20.55 -11.10 27.69
CA ASN A 138 -20.46 -12.50 28.15
C ASN A 138 -21.40 -13.45 27.38
N ASP A 139 -21.29 -14.75 27.65
CA ASP A 139 -22.06 -15.80 26.95
C ASP A 139 -23.58 -15.72 27.20
N GLN A 140 -24.00 -14.99 28.24
CA GLN A 140 -25.40 -14.76 28.60
C GLN A 140 -26.00 -13.53 27.88
N ASN A 141 -25.25 -12.91 26.96
CA ASN A 141 -25.57 -11.65 26.28
C ASN A 141 -25.65 -10.45 27.22
N GLU A 142 -25.04 -10.51 28.40
CA GLU A 142 -24.92 -9.36 29.27
C GLU A 142 -23.77 -8.47 28.81
N LEU A 143 -23.98 -7.16 28.92
CA LEU A 143 -22.92 -6.18 28.87
C LEU A 143 -22.33 -6.06 30.28
N GLU A 144 -21.01 -6.08 30.40
CA GLU A 144 -20.28 -6.01 31.66
C GLU A 144 -19.36 -4.78 31.68
N ILE A 145 -19.21 -4.18 32.86
CA ILE A 145 -18.16 -3.18 33.14
C ILE A 145 -16.99 -3.91 33.78
N CYS A 146 -15.82 -3.85 33.13
CA CYS A 146 -14.56 -4.24 33.75
C CYS A 146 -13.87 -2.99 34.29
N VAL A 147 -13.56 -2.99 35.58
CA VAL A 147 -12.88 -1.88 36.26
C VAL A 147 -11.54 -2.39 36.77
N GLU A 148 -10.44 -1.69 36.48
CA GLU A 148 -9.09 -2.11 36.87
C GLU A 148 -8.10 -0.96 37.15
N SER A 149 -7.28 -1.11 38.20
CA SER A 149 -6.24 -0.14 38.58
C SER A 149 -4.86 -0.48 38.00
N GLY A 150 -4.61 -1.75 37.69
CA GLY A 150 -3.28 -2.24 37.28
C GLY A 150 -2.22 -2.12 38.38
N CYS A 151 -2.60 -2.00 39.65
CA CYS A 151 -1.67 -1.93 40.77
C CYS A 151 -2.19 -2.71 41.98
N PRO A 152 -1.42 -3.69 42.51
CA PRO A 152 -1.75 -4.44 43.74
C PRO A 152 -2.05 -3.59 44.98
N ALA A 153 -1.56 -2.34 45.02
CA ALA A 153 -1.76 -1.44 46.16
C ALA A 153 -2.99 -0.51 46.01
N VAL A 154 -3.75 -0.64 44.92
CA VAL A 154 -4.89 0.23 44.60
C VAL A 154 -6.12 -0.65 44.37
N GLU A 155 -6.95 -0.79 45.41
CA GLU A 155 -8.06 -1.77 45.48
C GLU A 155 -9.44 -1.15 45.66
N GLU A 156 -9.52 0.17 45.92
CA GLU A 156 -10.77 0.87 46.26
C GLU A 156 -11.09 1.98 45.24
N PHE A 157 -12.36 2.05 44.83
CA PHE A 157 -12.92 3.07 43.94
C PHE A 157 -14.36 3.41 44.36
N ASP A 158 -14.89 4.55 43.91
CA ASP A 158 -16.22 5.05 44.31
C ASP A 158 -17.37 4.29 43.61
N GLY A 159 -17.17 3.94 42.34
CA GLY A 159 -18.06 3.13 41.52
C GLY A 159 -19.26 3.89 40.95
N THR A 160 -19.37 5.20 41.13
CA THR A 160 -20.58 5.96 40.80
C THR A 160 -20.60 6.49 39.36
N HIS A 161 -19.45 6.70 38.72
CA HIS A 161 -19.31 7.32 37.39
C HIS A 161 -18.43 6.49 36.45
N LEU A 162 -18.72 5.18 36.33
CA LEU A 162 -17.90 4.25 35.55
C LEU A 162 -18.13 4.35 34.03
N VAL A 163 -19.36 4.62 33.59
CA VAL A 163 -19.71 4.72 32.16
C VAL A 163 -20.64 5.90 31.94
N PHE A 164 -20.28 6.83 31.05
CA PHE A 164 -21.19 7.88 30.61
C PHE A 164 -22.12 7.39 29.50
N ILE A 165 -23.40 7.73 29.59
CA ILE A 165 -24.42 7.50 28.55
C ILE A 165 -24.95 8.83 28.04
N GLY A 166 -24.98 8.98 26.71
CA GLY A 166 -25.65 10.09 26.03
C GLY A 166 -26.57 9.59 24.91
N ALA A 167 -27.68 10.28 24.68
CA ALA A 167 -28.64 9.91 23.64
C ALA A 167 -29.06 11.10 22.75
N GLY A 168 -29.27 10.84 21.46
CA GLY A 168 -29.68 11.85 20.48
C GLY A 168 -30.18 11.26 19.15
N SER A 169 -30.65 12.13 18.25
CA SER A 169 -31.13 11.74 16.91
C SER A 169 -30.04 11.77 15.83
N ASP A 170 -28.92 12.45 16.08
CA ASP A 170 -27.74 12.44 15.22
C ASP A 170 -26.57 11.74 15.93
N PRO A 171 -25.96 10.70 15.33
CA PRO A 171 -24.92 9.91 15.96
C PRO A 171 -23.63 10.70 16.16
N TYR A 172 -23.27 11.64 15.28
CA TYR A 172 -22.03 12.39 15.43
C TYR A 172 -22.18 13.51 16.45
N ASP A 173 -23.32 14.20 16.45
CA ASP A 173 -23.59 15.25 17.45
C ASP A 173 -23.69 14.65 18.86
N VAL A 174 -24.32 13.47 19.04
CA VAL A 174 -24.37 12.81 20.36
C VAL A 174 -22.98 12.39 20.83
N ILE A 175 -22.12 11.86 19.95
CA ILE A 175 -20.74 11.48 20.28
C ILE A 175 -19.93 12.71 20.71
N THR A 176 -19.96 13.77 19.89
CA THR A 176 -19.23 15.01 20.18
C THR A 176 -19.69 15.64 21.49
N ASN A 177 -21.00 15.73 21.71
CA ASN A 177 -21.53 16.30 22.93
C ASN A 177 -21.30 15.40 24.17
N ALA A 178 -21.27 14.08 24.00
CA ALA A 178 -20.89 13.14 25.06
C ALA A 178 -19.44 13.39 25.50
N VAL A 179 -18.48 13.42 24.57
CA VAL A 179 -17.07 13.67 24.89
C VAL A 179 -16.87 15.06 25.50
N LYS A 180 -17.52 16.12 25.00
CA LYS A 180 -17.47 17.46 25.61
C LYS A 180 -18.06 17.50 27.02
N THR A 181 -19.05 16.67 27.33
CA THR A 181 -19.64 16.57 28.67
C THR A 181 -18.71 15.81 29.61
N VAL A 182 -18.14 14.69 29.16
CA VAL A 182 -17.12 13.94 29.89
C VAL A 182 -15.89 14.80 30.15
N GLU A 183 -15.49 15.66 29.22
CA GLU A 183 -14.40 16.60 29.45
C GLU A 183 -14.67 17.58 30.59
N LYS A 184 -15.90 18.12 30.68
CA LYS A 184 -16.28 19.01 31.78
C LYS A 184 -16.30 18.28 33.13
N HIS A 185 -16.67 17.00 33.12
CA HIS A 185 -16.71 16.14 34.30
C HIS A 185 -15.31 15.76 34.78
N LEU A 186 -14.48 15.19 33.90
CA LEU A 186 -13.14 14.70 34.26
C LEU A 186 -12.11 15.82 34.39
N GLN A 187 -12.17 16.87 33.56
CA GLN A 187 -11.24 18.02 33.54
C GLN A 187 -9.75 17.67 33.31
N THR A 188 -9.47 16.43 32.91
CA THR A 188 -8.11 15.89 32.72
C THR A 188 -7.63 15.88 31.28
N PHE A 189 -8.52 16.06 30.30
CA PHE A 189 -8.18 16.13 28.88
C PHE A 189 -8.85 17.33 28.22
N SER A 190 -8.61 17.50 26.91
CA SER A 190 -9.38 18.45 26.10
C SER A 190 -9.89 17.85 24.80
N HIS A 191 -11.11 18.23 24.40
CA HIS A 191 -11.68 17.91 23.10
C HIS A 191 -10.84 18.52 21.97
N ARG A 192 -10.77 17.82 20.83
CA ARG A 192 -9.94 18.18 19.65
C ARG A 192 -10.02 19.66 19.28
N GLU A 193 -11.23 20.23 19.25
CA GLU A 193 -11.49 21.62 18.83
C GLU A 193 -10.81 22.68 19.71
N ARG A 194 -10.44 22.36 20.96
CA ARG A 194 -9.71 23.29 21.84
C ARG A 194 -8.20 23.24 21.66
N LYS A 195 -7.69 22.28 20.88
CA LYS A 195 -6.26 22.05 20.70
C LYS A 195 -5.75 22.80 19.48
N LYS A 196 -4.52 23.30 19.58
CA LYS A 196 -3.83 23.88 18.42
C LYS A 196 -3.49 22.77 17.44
N MET A 197 -4.07 22.81 16.24
CA MET A 197 -3.70 21.91 15.15
C MET A 197 -2.33 22.33 14.57
N PRO A 198 -1.39 21.39 14.39
CA PRO A 198 -0.10 21.70 13.76
C PRO A 198 -0.27 21.91 12.25
N ASP A 199 0.46 22.88 11.68
CA ASP A 199 0.44 23.22 10.25
C ASP A 199 0.99 22.08 9.39
N MET A 200 1.80 21.17 9.95
CA MET A 200 2.33 19.98 9.26
C MET A 200 1.24 19.13 8.59
N LEU A 201 0.01 19.17 9.11
CA LEU A 201 -1.14 18.46 8.55
C LEU A 201 -1.45 18.87 7.10
N ASP A 202 -1.09 20.09 6.69
CA ASP A 202 -1.43 20.64 5.37
C ASP A 202 -0.34 20.42 4.32
N TRP A 203 0.70 19.65 4.67
CA TRP A 203 1.88 19.40 3.84
C TRP A 203 2.08 17.92 3.56
N PHE A 204 2.43 17.61 2.31
CA PHE A 204 2.82 16.25 1.93
C PHE A 204 4.12 15.86 2.63
N GLY A 205 4.13 14.68 3.22
CA GLY A 205 5.26 14.21 4.01
C GLY A 205 5.91 12.91 3.54
N TRP A 206 7.01 12.58 4.18
CA TRP A 206 7.72 11.31 4.01
C TRP A 206 8.24 10.80 5.36
N CYS A 207 8.04 9.51 5.63
CA CYS A 207 8.53 8.81 6.81
C CYS A 207 9.62 7.82 6.44
N THR A 208 10.73 7.80 7.17
CA THR A 208 11.89 6.96 6.84
C THR A 208 11.73 5.48 7.23
N TRP A 209 10.64 5.11 7.92
CA TRP A 209 10.47 3.77 8.50
C TRP A 209 10.56 2.63 7.46
N ASP A 210 9.63 2.47 6.52
CA ASP A 210 9.76 1.35 5.56
C ASP A 210 10.88 1.55 4.53
N ALA A 211 11.36 2.78 4.38
CA ALA A 211 12.47 3.11 3.50
C ALA A 211 13.78 2.48 4.00
N PHE A 212 14.03 2.53 5.31
CA PHE A 212 15.31 2.14 5.90
C PHE A 212 15.23 1.31 7.19
N TYR A 213 14.08 1.29 7.85
CA TYR A 213 13.89 0.85 9.23
C TYR A 213 14.96 1.50 10.11
N THR A 214 15.55 0.73 11.03
CA THR A 214 16.64 1.18 11.90
C THR A 214 17.94 1.52 11.18
N ASN A 215 18.05 1.27 9.86
CA ASN A 215 19.25 1.58 9.06
C ASN A 215 19.25 3.00 8.47
N VAL A 216 18.32 3.87 8.85
CA VAL A 216 18.29 5.26 8.38
C VAL A 216 19.61 6.00 8.69
N THR A 217 20.08 6.81 7.73
CA THR A 217 21.28 7.67 7.86
C THR A 217 20.98 9.09 7.37
N SER A 218 21.85 10.05 7.70
CA SER A 218 21.74 11.44 7.23
C SER A 218 21.70 11.54 5.70
N GLU A 219 22.53 10.77 4.99
CA GLU A 219 22.58 10.71 3.53
C GLU A 219 21.32 10.06 2.95
N GLY A 220 20.80 9.02 3.61
CA GLY A 220 19.55 8.38 3.21
C GLY A 220 18.36 9.35 3.26
N VAL A 221 18.31 10.21 4.28
CA VAL A 221 17.31 11.28 4.40
C VAL A 221 17.45 12.29 3.26
N GLU A 222 18.67 12.79 3.00
CA GLU A 222 18.91 13.75 1.90
C GLU A 222 18.55 13.15 0.53
N GLN A 223 18.88 11.86 0.30
CA GLN A 223 18.52 11.15 -0.93
C GLN A 223 17.02 11.03 -1.14
N GLY A 224 16.25 10.72 -0.09
CA GLY A 224 14.80 10.64 -0.17
C GLY A 224 14.13 11.98 -0.42
N VAL A 225 14.54 13.04 0.27
CA VAL A 225 14.02 14.39 0.01
C VAL A 225 14.25 14.79 -1.45
N ARG A 226 15.47 14.58 -1.96
CA ARG A 226 15.82 14.87 -3.36
C ARG A 226 15.03 14.05 -4.37
N SER A 227 14.68 12.79 -4.06
CA SER A 227 13.94 11.96 -5.01
C SER A 227 12.51 12.46 -5.22
N PHE A 228 11.86 12.99 -4.18
CA PHE A 228 10.53 13.60 -4.28
C PHE A 228 10.53 14.91 -5.07
N GLU A 229 11.52 15.79 -4.84
CA GLU A 229 11.68 17.03 -5.60
C GLU A 229 11.85 16.77 -7.10
N LYS A 230 12.71 15.80 -7.46
CA LYS A 230 12.94 15.40 -8.86
C LYS A 230 11.66 14.93 -9.56
N GLY A 231 10.69 14.38 -8.83
CA GLY A 231 9.41 13.95 -9.37
C GLY A 231 8.34 15.04 -9.47
N GLY A 232 8.63 16.25 -8.97
CA GLY A 232 7.69 17.38 -8.93
C GLY A 232 6.62 17.27 -7.84
N VAL A 233 6.88 16.48 -6.78
CA VAL A 233 6.02 16.34 -5.61
C VAL A 233 6.90 16.49 -4.36
N PRO A 234 7.42 17.70 -4.08
CA PRO A 234 8.38 17.89 -3.00
C PRO A 234 7.72 17.58 -1.64
N ALA A 235 8.33 16.70 -0.85
CA ALA A 235 7.97 16.53 0.55
C ALA A 235 8.32 17.80 1.31
N LYS A 236 7.39 18.28 2.15
CA LYS A 236 7.58 19.47 3.00
C LYS A 236 7.61 19.14 4.48
N PHE A 237 7.24 17.91 4.81
CA PHE A 237 7.28 17.32 6.12
C PHE A 237 8.10 16.01 6.07
N VAL A 238 9.02 15.80 7.01
CA VAL A 238 9.80 14.56 7.09
C VAL A 238 9.74 14.02 8.51
N ILE A 239 9.51 12.72 8.65
CA ILE A 239 9.67 11.99 9.91
C ILE A 239 10.93 11.13 9.78
N ILE A 240 11.96 11.46 10.57
CA ILE A 240 13.11 10.58 10.79
C ILE A 240 12.69 9.58 11.87
N ASP A 241 12.23 8.43 11.41
CA ASP A 241 11.74 7.34 12.25
C ASP A 241 12.89 6.59 12.95
N ASP A 242 12.58 5.52 13.68
CA ASP A 242 13.53 4.80 14.53
C ASP A 242 14.83 4.41 13.79
N GLY A 243 15.95 4.49 14.50
CA GLY A 243 17.30 4.23 14.00
C GLY A 243 18.28 5.39 14.21
N TRP A 244 17.81 6.58 14.58
CA TRP A 244 18.68 7.76 14.77
C TRP A 244 19.24 7.90 16.21
N GLN A 245 18.57 7.31 17.21
CA GLN A 245 18.92 7.45 18.62
C GLN A 245 20.18 6.66 19.00
N SER A 246 20.89 7.14 20.03
CA SER A 246 21.99 6.41 20.66
C SER A 246 21.45 5.33 21.59
N VAL A 247 21.57 4.07 21.19
CA VAL A 247 21.00 2.94 21.92
C VAL A 247 21.99 1.81 22.07
N GLY A 248 21.76 0.95 23.06
CA GLY A 248 22.55 -0.24 23.30
C GLY A 248 21.78 -1.31 24.06
N MET A 249 22.17 -2.56 23.87
CA MET A 249 21.59 -3.71 24.55
C MET A 249 22.41 -4.04 25.80
N ASP A 250 21.75 -4.46 26.88
CA ASP A 250 22.46 -4.93 28.07
C ASP A 250 23.02 -6.35 27.85
N PRO A 251 24.11 -6.75 28.55
CA PRO A 251 24.81 -8.01 28.28
C PRO A 251 23.95 -9.27 28.38
N ASN A 252 22.97 -9.28 29.28
CA ASN A 252 22.09 -10.43 29.54
C ASN A 252 20.73 -10.33 28.83
N SER A 253 20.53 -9.30 27.99
CA SER A 253 19.28 -9.12 27.27
C SER A 253 19.17 -10.07 26.06
N ILE A 254 17.95 -10.51 25.79
CA ILE A 254 17.60 -11.33 24.63
C ILE A 254 17.14 -10.38 23.53
N GLY A 255 18.01 -10.17 22.55
CA GLY A 255 17.73 -9.31 21.41
C GLY A 255 16.73 -9.94 20.43
N TRP A 256 15.84 -9.11 19.90
CA TRP A 256 15.00 -9.47 18.77
C TRP A 256 15.74 -9.13 17.46
N LYS A 257 15.86 -10.11 16.55
CA LYS A 257 16.54 -9.92 15.25
C LYS A 257 15.57 -10.21 14.11
N SER A 258 15.17 -9.15 13.42
CA SER A 258 14.38 -9.21 12.19
C SER A 258 14.84 -8.11 11.25
N ASP A 259 14.90 -8.39 9.95
CA ASP A 259 15.39 -7.45 8.91
C ASP A 259 14.52 -6.19 8.76
N HIS A 260 13.34 -6.17 9.40
CA HIS A 260 12.31 -5.14 9.27
C HIS A 260 11.68 -4.75 10.63
N ALA A 261 12.43 -4.88 11.72
CA ALA A 261 11.96 -4.46 13.04
C ALA A 261 13.09 -3.84 13.87
N ALA A 262 12.71 -3.05 14.87
CA ALA A 262 13.64 -2.61 15.90
C ALA A 262 14.00 -3.77 16.84
N ASN A 263 15.15 -3.67 17.49
CA ASN A 263 15.46 -4.55 18.61
C ASN A 263 14.83 -3.96 19.88
N PHE A 264 13.73 -4.57 20.33
CA PHE A 264 12.95 -4.08 21.46
C PHE A 264 13.70 -4.14 22.82
N ALA A 265 14.82 -4.88 22.89
CA ALA A 265 15.66 -4.96 24.08
C ALA A 265 16.64 -3.78 24.25
N ASN A 266 16.83 -2.97 23.20
CA ASN A 266 17.74 -1.84 23.24
C ASN A 266 17.22 -0.75 24.18
N ARG A 267 18.13 -0.09 24.89
CA ARG A 267 17.84 1.06 25.78
C ARG A 267 18.52 2.31 25.26
N LEU A 268 17.91 3.47 25.52
CA LEU A 268 18.54 4.76 25.27
C LEU A 268 19.81 4.86 26.13
N THR A 269 20.94 5.16 25.49
CA THR A 269 22.25 5.33 26.15
C THR A 269 22.73 6.79 26.14
N ASN A 270 22.10 7.64 25.34
CA ASN A 270 22.33 9.08 25.31
C ASN A 270 21.13 9.77 24.63
N ILE A 271 20.76 10.98 25.05
CA ILE A 271 19.68 11.76 24.42
C ILE A 271 20.06 12.31 23.03
N LYS A 272 21.36 12.45 22.74
CA LYS A 272 21.86 12.87 21.44
C LYS A 272 21.85 11.70 20.44
N GLU A 273 21.82 12.04 19.16
CA GLU A 273 21.87 11.09 18.05
C GLU A 273 23.09 10.16 18.07
N ASN A 274 22.99 9.06 17.35
CA ASN A 274 24.08 8.13 17.10
C ASN A 274 24.98 8.61 15.94
N HIS A 275 26.06 7.86 15.70
CA HIS A 275 27.07 8.19 14.71
C HIS A 275 26.54 8.36 13.27
N LYS A 276 25.39 7.76 12.90
CA LYS A 276 24.83 7.86 11.53
C LYS A 276 24.26 9.25 11.19
N PHE A 277 24.12 10.10 12.20
CA PHE A 277 23.63 11.47 12.09
C PHE A 277 24.67 12.49 12.56
N GLN A 278 25.94 12.07 12.61
CA GLN A 278 27.09 12.95 12.81
C GLN A 278 27.86 13.07 11.50
N LYS A 279 28.29 14.29 11.12
CA LYS A 279 28.86 14.60 9.80
C LYS A 279 30.04 13.69 9.39
N ASP A 280 30.84 13.26 10.36
CA ASP A 280 31.96 12.32 10.20
C ASP A 280 31.89 11.18 11.24
N GLY A 281 30.66 10.79 11.62
CA GLY A 281 30.43 9.85 12.71
C GLY A 281 30.97 8.45 12.43
N LYS A 282 31.58 7.85 13.45
CA LYS A 282 32.07 6.46 13.42
C LYS A 282 31.45 5.69 14.56
N GLU A 283 31.13 4.42 14.31
CA GLU A 283 30.58 3.54 15.34
C GLU A 283 31.53 3.47 16.54
N GLY A 284 30.96 3.57 17.75
CA GLY A 284 31.72 3.62 19.00
C GLY A 284 32.43 4.95 19.31
N GLN A 285 32.36 5.95 18.43
CA GLN A 285 32.90 7.29 18.65
C GLN A 285 31.78 8.32 18.69
N ARG A 286 31.96 9.40 19.48
CA ARG A 286 31.01 10.51 19.55
C ARG A 286 31.73 11.83 19.27
N VAL A 287 31.17 12.60 18.34
CA VAL A 287 31.50 14.01 18.18
C VAL A 287 30.64 14.83 19.15
N GLU A 288 31.27 15.63 20.00
CA GLU A 288 30.53 16.43 21.01
C GLU A 288 30.00 17.76 20.48
N ASP A 289 30.56 18.28 19.38
CA ASP A 289 30.11 19.52 18.74
C ASP A 289 28.67 19.36 18.21
N PRO A 290 27.67 20.04 18.81
CA PRO A 290 26.27 19.92 18.37
C PRO A 290 26.05 20.41 16.93
N ALA A 291 26.94 21.27 16.40
CA ALA A 291 26.87 21.73 15.02
C ALA A 291 27.20 20.61 14.02
N GLN A 292 27.87 19.55 14.46
CA GLN A 292 28.21 18.37 13.66
C GLN A 292 27.29 17.17 13.92
N GLY A 293 26.41 17.26 14.91
CA GLY A 293 25.34 16.29 15.21
C GLY A 293 24.11 16.51 14.33
N LEU A 294 22.92 16.18 14.83
CA LEU A 294 21.66 16.25 14.07
C LEU A 294 21.40 17.63 13.42
N ARG A 295 21.96 18.71 13.98
CA ARG A 295 21.87 20.07 13.45
C ARG A 295 22.45 20.24 12.04
N HIS A 296 23.48 19.49 11.67
CA HIS A 296 24.09 19.64 10.35
C HIS A 296 23.12 19.21 9.25
N ILE A 297 22.43 18.09 9.43
CA ILE A 297 21.50 17.55 8.43
C ILE A 297 20.22 18.38 8.36
N THR A 298 19.66 18.79 9.50
CA THR A 298 18.43 19.62 9.52
C THR A 298 18.67 20.97 8.87
N LYS A 299 19.82 21.61 9.13
CA LYS A 299 20.23 22.84 8.47
C LYS A 299 20.36 22.62 6.96
N ASP A 300 21.12 21.61 6.56
CA ASP A 300 21.38 21.32 5.15
C ASP A 300 20.09 21.05 4.36
N ILE A 301 19.15 20.25 4.90
CA ILE A 301 17.92 19.94 4.17
C ILE A 301 16.92 21.10 4.17
N LYS A 302 16.85 21.90 5.25
CA LYS A 302 15.99 23.10 5.27
C LYS A 302 16.49 24.17 4.30
N GLU A 303 17.80 24.41 4.26
CA GLU A 303 18.41 25.40 3.36
C GLU A 303 18.36 24.97 1.88
N LYS A 304 18.57 23.68 1.58
CA LYS A 304 18.66 23.19 0.19
C LYS A 304 17.32 22.77 -0.42
N HIS A 305 16.36 22.29 0.39
CA HIS A 305 15.18 21.57 -0.11
C HIS A 305 13.83 22.17 0.32
N ALA A 306 13.85 23.36 0.94
CA ALA A 306 12.65 24.07 1.41
C ALA A 306 11.71 23.16 2.24
N ILE A 307 12.29 22.29 3.06
CA ILE A 307 11.59 21.48 4.05
C ILE A 307 11.05 22.41 5.13
N LYS A 308 9.78 22.23 5.50
CA LYS A 308 9.13 23.04 6.54
C LYS A 308 9.28 22.42 7.91
N TYR A 309 8.98 21.13 8.00
CA TYR A 309 8.91 20.41 9.27
C TYR A 309 9.73 19.14 9.23
N ILE A 310 10.57 18.96 10.24
CA ILE A 310 11.31 17.72 10.49
C ILE A 310 10.90 17.22 11.86
N TYR A 311 10.27 16.06 11.92
CA TYR A 311 9.98 15.36 13.17
C TYR A 311 10.94 14.19 13.33
N VAL A 312 11.17 13.80 14.58
CA VAL A 312 11.93 12.58 14.91
C VAL A 312 11.10 11.65 15.77
N TRP A 313 11.34 10.34 15.64
CA TRP A 313 10.69 9.32 16.44
C TRP A 313 11.38 9.12 17.80
N HIS A 314 10.62 8.88 18.87
CA HIS A 314 11.11 8.24 20.09
C HIS A 314 9.97 7.50 20.81
N ALA A 315 10.29 6.53 21.67
CA ALA A 315 9.27 5.92 22.54
C ALA A 315 8.93 6.85 23.73
N ILE A 316 7.75 6.71 24.33
CA ILE A 316 7.37 7.47 25.54
C ILE A 316 8.36 7.24 26.68
N THR A 317 8.98 6.05 26.76
CA THR A 317 9.98 5.69 27.76
C THR A 317 11.42 6.00 27.32
N GLY A 318 11.60 6.77 26.25
CA GLY A 318 12.89 7.16 25.66
C GLY A 318 13.29 6.30 24.47
N TYR A 319 13.26 4.99 24.61
CA TYR A 319 13.42 3.99 23.53
C TYR A 319 12.62 2.72 23.89
N TRP A 320 12.58 1.72 23.02
CA TRP A 320 11.80 0.48 23.24
C TRP A 320 12.03 -0.17 24.63
N GLY A 321 13.28 -0.39 25.03
CA GLY A 321 13.65 -0.92 26.35
C GLY A 321 13.78 0.14 27.46
N GLY A 322 13.40 1.39 27.20
CA GLY A 322 13.50 2.51 28.14
C GLY A 322 14.88 3.20 28.16
N VAL A 323 15.14 3.96 29.23
CA VAL A 323 16.42 4.65 29.48
C VAL A 323 17.34 3.78 30.34
N LYS A 324 18.59 3.58 29.92
CA LYS A 324 19.54 2.70 30.61
C LYS A 324 19.78 3.13 32.08
N PRO A 325 19.43 2.29 33.07
CA PRO A 325 19.68 2.57 34.48
C PRO A 325 21.16 2.74 34.79
N GLY A 326 21.51 3.82 35.51
CA GLY A 326 22.90 4.13 35.86
C GLY A 326 23.81 4.40 34.66
N GLY A 327 23.26 4.67 33.48
CA GLY A 327 24.05 5.02 32.30
C GLY A 327 24.77 6.36 32.50
N THR A 328 26.04 6.42 32.08
CA THR A 328 26.87 7.62 32.21
C THR A 328 26.25 8.82 31.49
N GLY A 329 26.07 9.93 32.21
CA GLY A 329 25.43 11.14 31.72
C GLY A 329 23.90 11.10 31.70
N MET A 330 23.29 10.06 32.30
CA MET A 330 21.85 9.86 32.40
C MET A 330 21.40 9.49 33.82
N GLU A 331 22.33 9.46 34.78
CA GLU A 331 22.09 9.04 36.17
C GLU A 331 21.05 9.93 36.87
N HIS A 332 20.99 11.22 36.50
CA HIS A 332 20.08 12.21 37.07
C HIS A 332 18.61 11.99 36.69
N TYR A 333 18.32 11.16 35.67
CA TYR A 333 16.96 10.72 35.38
C TYR A 333 16.47 9.63 36.33
N GLU A 334 17.38 9.03 37.11
CA GLU A 334 17.09 8.01 38.12
C GLU A 334 16.25 6.84 37.57
N SER A 335 16.54 6.41 36.32
CA SER A 335 15.77 5.32 35.71
C SER A 335 16.02 4.00 36.44
N LYS A 336 14.95 3.20 36.56
CA LYS A 336 14.95 1.90 37.25
C LYS A 336 14.34 0.84 36.35
N MET A 337 14.81 -0.39 36.52
CA MET A 337 14.21 -1.53 35.85
C MET A 337 12.79 -1.77 36.38
N ALA A 338 11.85 -1.82 35.46
CA ALA A 338 10.44 -2.17 35.70
C ALA A 338 10.02 -3.25 34.70
N TYR A 339 9.12 -4.13 35.10
CA TYR A 339 8.69 -5.26 34.28
C TYR A 339 7.20 -5.10 33.96
N PRO A 340 6.85 -4.82 32.70
CA PRO A 340 5.46 -4.73 32.25
C PRO A 340 4.60 -5.91 32.70
N VAL A 341 3.41 -5.61 33.24
CA VAL A 341 2.36 -6.58 33.53
C VAL A 341 1.10 -6.22 32.76
N SER A 342 0.76 -7.01 31.75
CA SER A 342 -0.44 -6.81 30.91
C SER A 342 -1.72 -7.19 31.64
N SER A 343 -2.81 -6.47 31.37
CA SER A 343 -4.12 -6.84 31.92
C SER A 343 -4.64 -8.15 31.31
N PRO A 344 -5.45 -8.93 32.04
CA PRO A 344 -6.15 -10.08 31.47
C PRO A 344 -7.00 -9.73 30.24
N GLY A 345 -7.55 -8.51 30.19
CA GLY A 345 -8.32 -8.03 29.04
C GLY A 345 -7.46 -7.89 27.78
N VAL A 346 -6.29 -7.27 27.87
CA VAL A 346 -5.34 -7.17 26.75
C VAL A 346 -4.85 -8.56 26.31
N LEU A 347 -4.46 -9.42 27.27
CA LEU A 347 -3.99 -10.78 27.00
C LEU A 347 -5.07 -11.67 26.36
N SER A 348 -6.35 -11.32 26.52
CA SER A 348 -7.45 -12.03 25.88
C SER A 348 -7.55 -11.76 24.38
N ASN A 349 -6.88 -10.72 23.86
CA ASN A 349 -6.86 -10.35 22.45
C ASN A 349 -5.54 -10.77 21.78
N GLN A 350 -5.15 -10.14 20.66
CA GLN A 350 -3.98 -10.55 19.86
C GLN A 350 -2.67 -10.41 20.67
N PRO A 351 -1.83 -11.46 20.71
CA PRO A 351 -0.49 -11.39 21.31
C PRO A 351 0.39 -10.34 20.63
N ASP A 352 1.36 -9.79 21.38
CA ASP A 352 2.23 -8.72 20.89
C ASP A 352 3.69 -9.01 21.22
N GLU A 353 4.46 -9.37 20.18
CA GLU A 353 5.86 -9.77 20.32
C GLU A 353 6.75 -8.65 20.88
N ALA A 354 6.41 -7.38 20.60
CA ALA A 354 7.14 -6.25 21.13
C ALA A 354 6.95 -6.15 22.65
N LEU A 355 5.71 -6.22 23.13
CA LEU A 355 5.39 -6.25 24.55
C LEU A 355 6.02 -7.44 25.26
N ASP A 356 5.94 -8.65 24.68
CA ASP A 356 6.53 -9.86 25.26
C ASP A 356 8.06 -9.71 25.40
N THR A 357 8.72 -9.17 24.36
CA THR A 357 10.17 -8.93 24.39
C THR A 357 10.56 -7.89 25.46
N ILE A 358 9.79 -6.81 25.59
CA ILE A 358 10.02 -5.78 26.62
C ILE A 358 9.79 -6.37 28.01
N ALA A 359 8.75 -7.19 28.19
CA ALA A 359 8.44 -7.85 29.47
C ALA A 359 9.57 -8.79 29.91
N ILE A 360 10.14 -9.58 28.99
CA ILE A 360 11.26 -10.49 29.27
C ILE A 360 12.52 -9.71 29.65
N ASN A 361 12.84 -8.66 28.90
CA ASN A 361 14.07 -7.90 29.10
C ASN A 361 13.98 -6.87 30.23
N GLY A 362 12.77 -6.51 30.65
CA GLY A 362 12.47 -5.35 31.48
C GLY A 362 12.66 -4.02 30.75
N LEU A 363 12.07 -2.97 31.31
CA LEU A 363 12.09 -1.62 30.78
C LEU A 363 12.76 -0.67 31.78
N GLY A 364 13.68 0.16 31.29
CA GLY A 364 14.31 1.23 32.07
C GLY A 364 13.36 2.42 32.22
N LEU A 365 12.49 2.40 33.23
CA LEU A 365 11.50 3.42 33.48
C LEU A 365 12.15 4.63 34.16
N VAL A 366 12.07 5.81 33.54
CA VAL A 366 12.53 7.07 34.13
C VAL A 366 11.75 7.34 35.43
N ASN A 367 12.40 7.88 36.46
CA ASN A 367 11.70 8.25 37.68
C ASN A 367 10.53 9.20 37.33
N PRO A 368 9.27 8.87 37.69
CA PRO A 368 8.13 9.71 37.35
C PRO A 368 8.25 11.16 37.86
N GLU A 369 9.02 11.43 38.93
CA GLU A 369 9.32 12.80 39.39
C GLU A 369 10.33 13.55 38.51
N LYS A 370 11.09 12.84 37.67
CA LYS A 370 12.13 13.39 36.79
C LYS A 370 11.75 13.36 35.31
N VAL A 371 10.61 12.75 34.95
CA VAL A 371 10.23 12.54 33.55
C VAL A 371 10.04 13.84 32.75
N PHE A 372 9.57 14.92 33.37
CA PHE A 372 9.55 16.23 32.71
C PHE A 372 10.95 16.72 32.36
N HIS A 373 11.91 16.60 33.28
CA HIS A 373 13.29 16.97 33.03
C HIS A 373 13.89 16.14 31.89
N PHE A 374 13.63 14.84 31.85
CA PHE A 374 14.04 13.98 30.73
C PHE A 374 13.50 14.46 29.38
N TYR A 375 12.18 14.67 29.26
CA TYR A 375 11.61 15.15 28.00
C TYR A 375 12.05 16.56 27.66
N ASP A 376 12.18 17.45 28.64
CA ASP A 376 12.56 18.85 28.41
C ASP A 376 14.01 18.92 27.91
N GLU A 377 14.92 18.14 28.48
CA GLU A 377 16.31 18.07 28.04
C GLU A 377 16.42 17.47 26.63
N LEU A 378 15.73 16.35 26.37
CA LEU A 378 15.68 15.72 25.05
C LEU A 378 15.09 16.68 23.99
N HIS A 379 13.91 17.26 24.25
CA HIS A 379 13.26 18.12 23.27
C HIS A 379 13.95 19.48 23.12
N SER A 380 14.56 20.03 24.17
CA SER A 380 15.40 21.24 24.07
C SER A 380 16.59 20.98 23.14
N TYR A 381 17.23 19.81 23.29
CA TYR A 381 18.30 19.40 22.38
C TYR A 381 17.80 19.31 20.94
N LEU A 382 16.71 18.58 20.70
CA LEU A 382 16.12 18.40 19.37
C LEU A 382 15.72 19.74 18.72
N ALA A 383 15.05 20.62 19.47
CA ALA A 383 14.69 21.95 18.99
C ALA A 383 15.93 22.80 18.66
N SER A 384 16.99 22.73 19.50
CA SER A 384 18.26 23.41 19.21
C SER A 384 18.97 22.87 17.96
N ALA A 385 18.73 21.59 17.64
CA ALA A 385 19.18 20.95 16.42
C ALA A 385 18.24 21.20 15.22
N GLY A 386 17.21 22.02 15.34
CA GLY A 386 16.32 22.39 14.24
C GLY A 386 15.23 21.37 13.92
N ILE A 387 14.92 20.45 14.84
CA ILE A 387 13.73 19.58 14.79
C ILE A 387 12.50 20.38 15.23
N ASP A 388 11.39 20.18 14.53
CA ASP A 388 10.15 20.96 14.71
C ASP A 388 9.08 20.22 15.52
N GLY A 389 9.27 18.92 15.77
CA GLY A 389 8.36 18.11 16.55
C GLY A 389 8.79 16.65 16.67
N VAL A 390 7.93 15.83 17.27
CA VAL A 390 8.23 14.42 17.57
C VAL A 390 7.08 13.48 17.20
N LYS A 391 7.41 12.27 16.76
CA LYS A 391 6.47 11.13 16.74
C LYS A 391 6.77 10.27 17.97
N VAL A 392 5.80 10.14 18.87
CA VAL A 392 6.01 9.46 20.16
C VAL A 392 5.25 8.15 20.18
N ASP A 393 5.98 7.04 20.15
CA ASP A 393 5.45 5.68 20.11
C ASP A 393 5.40 5.03 21.50
N VAL A 394 4.88 3.80 21.54
CA VAL A 394 4.86 2.92 22.72
C VAL A 394 4.11 3.53 23.92
N GLN A 395 3.18 4.45 23.69
CA GLN A 395 2.58 5.23 24.79
C GLN A 395 1.75 4.37 25.76
N ASN A 396 1.00 3.39 25.26
CA ASN A 396 0.16 2.54 26.09
C ASN A 396 0.96 1.69 27.09
N ILE A 397 2.28 1.52 26.95
CA ILE A 397 3.08 0.66 27.85
C ILE A 397 2.96 1.09 29.31
N LEU A 398 2.70 2.38 29.55
CA LEU A 398 2.54 2.96 30.87
C LEU A 398 1.41 2.29 31.68
N GLU A 399 0.39 1.73 31.02
CA GLU A 399 -0.69 1.04 31.76
C GLU A 399 -0.22 -0.25 32.44
N THR A 400 0.89 -0.84 31.96
CA THR A 400 1.47 -2.09 32.47
C THR A 400 2.47 -1.87 33.60
N LEU A 401 2.77 -0.60 33.91
CA LEU A 401 3.85 -0.19 34.81
C LEU A 401 3.34 0.53 36.06
N GLY A 402 2.02 0.52 36.31
CA GLY A 402 1.40 1.25 37.42
C GLY A 402 1.78 0.77 38.83
N ALA A 403 2.30 -0.45 38.97
CA ALA A 403 2.70 -1.02 40.25
C ALA A 403 3.84 -0.19 40.90
N GLY A 404 3.65 0.21 42.16
CA GLY A 404 4.60 1.08 42.88
C GLY A 404 4.48 2.57 42.54
N HIS A 405 3.57 2.94 41.63
CA HIS A 405 3.37 4.32 41.17
C HIS A 405 1.93 4.85 41.37
N GLY A 406 1.12 4.11 42.15
CA GLY A 406 -0.25 4.50 42.48
C GLY A 406 -1.28 4.18 41.39
N GLY A 407 -1.00 3.21 40.52
CA GLY A 407 -1.95 2.76 39.50
C GLY A 407 -1.62 3.26 38.09
N ARG A 408 -2.23 2.60 37.10
CA ARG A 408 -2.00 2.87 35.67
C ARG A 408 -2.37 4.30 35.28
N VAL A 409 -3.50 4.78 35.79
CA VAL A 409 -4.05 6.09 35.42
C VAL A 409 -3.11 7.20 35.89
N LYS A 410 -2.64 7.10 37.14
CA LYS A 410 -1.73 8.08 37.73
C LYS A 410 -0.39 8.15 37.00
N LEU A 411 0.21 7.01 36.69
CA LEU A 411 1.47 6.94 35.96
C LEU A 411 1.31 7.49 34.53
N ALA A 412 0.31 7.02 33.78
CA ALA A 412 0.02 7.48 32.42
C ALA A 412 -0.18 8.99 32.40
N ARG A 413 -1.06 9.51 33.25
CA ARG A 413 -1.36 10.96 33.34
C ARG A 413 -0.11 11.77 33.61
N LYS A 414 0.76 11.32 34.51
CA LYS A 414 1.99 12.03 34.86
C LYS A 414 2.96 12.12 33.68
N TYR A 415 3.16 11.01 32.98
CA TYR A 415 4.01 10.95 31.78
C TYR A 415 3.45 11.81 30.63
N HIS A 416 2.15 11.72 30.33
CA HIS A 416 1.54 12.54 29.28
C HIS A 416 1.57 14.04 29.61
N GLN A 417 1.33 14.43 30.87
CA GLN A 417 1.44 15.84 31.28
C GLN A 417 2.86 16.37 31.12
N ALA A 418 3.87 15.59 31.50
CA ALA A 418 5.27 15.94 31.32
C ALA A 418 5.64 16.05 29.84
N LEU A 419 5.17 15.11 29.02
CA LEU A 419 5.37 15.11 27.57
C LEU A 419 4.76 16.36 26.93
N GLU A 420 3.49 16.64 27.21
CA GLU A 420 2.78 17.82 26.67
C GLU A 420 3.42 19.14 27.14
N ALA A 421 3.91 19.19 28.38
CA ALA A 421 4.60 20.36 28.90
C ALA A 421 5.93 20.61 28.15
N SER A 422 6.71 19.56 27.92
CA SER A 422 7.96 19.67 27.14
C SER A 422 7.69 20.02 25.68
N VAL A 423 6.73 19.38 25.02
CA VAL A 423 6.34 19.71 23.64
C VAL A 423 5.90 21.16 23.53
N SER A 424 5.08 21.65 24.46
CA SER A 424 4.61 23.05 24.46
C SER A 424 5.76 24.05 24.61
N ARG A 425 6.81 23.68 25.33
CA ARG A 425 7.97 24.54 25.57
C ARG A 425 8.92 24.58 24.38
N ASN A 426 9.11 23.45 23.71
CA ASN A 426 10.17 23.27 22.71
C ASN A 426 9.66 23.32 21.26
N PHE A 427 8.39 22.99 21.02
CA PHE A 427 7.78 22.92 19.69
C PHE A 427 6.55 23.84 19.60
N PRO A 428 6.72 25.11 19.19
CA PRO A 428 5.67 26.13 19.26
C PRO A 428 4.45 25.82 18.38
N ASP A 429 4.59 24.92 17.40
CA ASP A 429 3.49 24.48 16.54
C ASP A 429 2.70 23.28 17.07
N ASN A 430 2.88 22.93 18.35
CA ASN A 430 2.30 21.72 18.93
C ASN A 430 2.76 20.46 18.16
N GLY A 431 4.06 20.40 17.90
CA GLY A 431 4.68 19.40 17.04
C GLY A 431 4.76 18.03 17.69
N ILE A 432 3.67 17.29 17.69
CA ILE A 432 3.62 15.91 18.18
C ILE A 432 2.64 15.04 17.37
N ILE A 433 3.04 13.81 17.08
CA ILE A 433 2.15 12.71 16.67
C ILE A 433 2.17 11.68 17.78
N CYS A 434 1.02 11.43 18.41
CA CYS A 434 0.87 10.38 19.41
C CYS A 434 0.59 9.04 18.73
N CYS A 435 1.35 8.01 19.06
CA CYS A 435 1.33 6.73 18.37
C CYS A 435 1.38 5.59 19.40
N MET A 436 0.75 4.45 19.08
CA MET A 436 0.53 3.32 20.01
C MET A 436 -0.15 3.77 21.32
N SER A 437 -1.10 4.71 21.19
CA SER A 437 -1.67 5.50 22.29
C SER A 437 -3.20 5.38 22.40
N HIS A 438 -3.76 4.23 22.01
CA HIS A 438 -5.21 4.06 21.93
C HIS A 438 -5.90 3.78 23.27
N ASN A 439 -5.20 3.63 24.39
CA ASN A 439 -5.88 3.38 25.67
C ASN A 439 -6.59 4.63 26.21
N THR A 440 -7.65 4.42 27.00
CA THR A 440 -8.38 5.54 27.61
C THR A 440 -7.61 6.22 28.74
N ASP A 441 -6.60 5.56 29.31
CA ASP A 441 -5.69 6.15 30.31
C ASP A 441 -4.99 7.41 29.77
N GLY A 442 -4.45 7.30 28.55
CA GLY A 442 -3.80 8.39 27.83
C GLY A 442 -4.79 9.37 27.21
N LEU A 443 -5.85 8.89 26.54
CA LEU A 443 -6.84 9.75 25.86
C LEU A 443 -7.52 10.71 26.83
N TYR A 444 -7.96 10.23 28.00
CA TYR A 444 -8.55 11.07 29.04
C TYR A 444 -7.52 11.84 29.88
N SER A 445 -6.24 11.81 29.50
CA SER A 445 -5.18 12.60 30.13
C SER A 445 -4.54 13.63 29.20
N ALA A 446 -4.95 13.70 27.92
CA ALA A 446 -4.31 14.53 26.90
C ALA A 446 -5.00 15.89 26.69
N LYS A 447 -4.40 16.98 27.18
CA LYS A 447 -4.96 18.34 27.10
C LYS A 447 -4.51 19.10 25.84
N ARG A 448 -3.33 18.82 25.32
CA ARG A 448 -2.68 19.63 24.28
C ARG A 448 -2.33 18.85 23.03
N SER A 449 -1.87 17.60 23.15
CA SER A 449 -1.51 16.75 22.00
C SER A 449 -2.66 16.65 21.02
N ALA A 450 -2.42 17.02 19.77
CA ALA A 450 -3.46 17.27 18.78
C ALA A 450 -3.53 16.24 17.65
N VAL A 451 -2.56 15.34 17.51
CA VAL A 451 -2.53 14.33 16.42
C VAL A 451 -2.30 12.95 17.01
N ILE A 452 -3.06 11.96 16.54
CA ILE A 452 -2.98 10.57 17.00
C ILE A 452 -2.99 9.60 15.81
N ARG A 453 -2.06 8.65 15.73
CA ARG A 453 -2.16 7.52 14.78
C ARG A 453 -3.41 6.72 15.13
N ALA A 454 -4.25 6.44 14.14
CA ALA A 454 -5.58 5.84 14.32
C ALA A 454 -5.69 4.38 13.86
N SER A 455 -4.58 3.75 13.49
CA SER A 455 -4.52 2.37 13.02
C SER A 455 -3.21 1.68 13.41
N ASP A 456 -3.21 0.35 13.29
CA ASP A 456 -1.98 -0.42 13.17
C ASP A 456 -1.23 -0.05 11.90
N ASP A 457 0.03 -0.47 11.83
CA ASP A 457 0.91 -0.12 10.72
C ASP A 457 0.35 -0.60 9.37
N PHE A 458 0.65 0.16 8.32
CA PHE A 458 0.52 -0.31 6.96
C PHE A 458 1.51 -1.46 6.72
N TRP A 459 0.98 -2.69 6.59
CA TRP A 459 1.79 -3.89 6.34
C TRP A 459 1.85 -4.23 4.85
N PRO A 460 2.87 -3.77 4.08
CA PRO A 460 2.93 -3.93 2.62
C PRO A 460 3.00 -5.38 2.13
N ARG A 461 3.31 -6.32 3.03
CA ARG A 461 3.50 -7.74 2.70
C ARG A 461 2.38 -8.63 3.26
N ASP A 462 1.45 -8.06 4.02
CA ASP A 462 0.29 -8.78 4.54
C ASP A 462 -0.97 -8.36 3.79
N PRO A 463 -1.44 -9.16 2.82
CA PRO A 463 -2.63 -8.83 2.04
C PRO A 463 -3.90 -8.72 2.91
N ALA A 464 -3.96 -9.42 4.05
CA ALA A 464 -5.11 -9.38 4.96
C ALA A 464 -5.26 -8.01 5.64
N SER A 465 -4.17 -7.24 5.73
CA SER A 465 -4.14 -5.96 6.43
C SER A 465 -4.85 -4.83 5.67
N HIS A 466 -4.93 -4.87 4.33
CA HIS A 466 -5.23 -3.64 3.57
C HIS A 466 -6.67 -3.16 3.62
N THR A 467 -7.66 -4.03 3.40
CA THR A 467 -9.07 -3.61 3.43
C THR A 467 -9.52 -3.30 4.85
N ILE A 468 -9.12 -4.14 5.81
CA ILE A 468 -9.42 -3.94 7.23
C ILE A 468 -8.72 -2.71 7.81
N HIS A 469 -7.55 -2.30 7.30
CA HIS A 469 -6.90 -1.06 7.72
C HIS A 469 -7.79 0.16 7.42
N ILE A 470 -8.35 0.27 6.21
CA ILE A 470 -9.22 1.41 5.85
C ILE A 470 -10.51 1.40 6.67
N ALA A 471 -11.10 0.23 6.89
CA ALA A 471 -12.26 0.13 7.76
C ALA A 471 -11.90 0.53 9.21
N SER A 472 -10.83 -0.03 9.77
CA SER A 472 -10.39 0.24 11.15
C SER A 472 -10.09 1.72 11.37
N VAL A 473 -9.35 2.35 10.48
CA VAL A 473 -8.96 3.75 10.67
C VAL A 473 -10.18 4.69 10.58
N ALA A 474 -11.14 4.40 9.70
CA ALA A 474 -12.37 5.18 9.56
C ALA A 474 -13.27 5.04 10.81
N TYR A 475 -13.44 3.82 11.34
CA TYR A 475 -14.25 3.60 12.53
C TYR A 475 -13.56 4.08 13.82
N ASN A 476 -12.25 3.88 13.96
CA ASN A 476 -11.48 4.43 15.08
C ASN A 476 -11.55 5.95 15.11
N THR A 477 -11.59 6.60 13.93
CA THR A 477 -11.72 8.06 13.80
C THR A 477 -13.02 8.60 14.41
N ILE A 478 -14.09 7.80 14.50
CA ILE A 478 -15.34 8.21 15.17
C ILE A 478 -15.08 8.57 16.64
N PHE A 479 -14.27 7.76 17.34
CA PHE A 479 -13.95 7.95 18.74
C PHE A 479 -12.70 8.80 18.94
N LEU A 480 -11.57 8.40 18.33
CA LEU A 480 -10.28 9.10 18.47
C LEU A 480 -10.34 10.54 17.95
N GLY A 481 -11.17 10.78 16.92
CA GLY A 481 -11.40 12.09 16.36
C GLY A 481 -11.87 13.10 17.39
N GLU A 482 -12.63 12.71 18.41
CA GLU A 482 -13.10 13.64 19.45
C GLU A 482 -11.96 14.14 20.36
N PHE A 483 -10.84 13.42 20.43
CA PHE A 483 -9.70 13.76 21.27
C PHE A 483 -8.59 14.46 20.48
N MET A 484 -8.28 13.99 19.27
CA MET A 484 -7.15 14.42 18.44
C MET A 484 -7.48 14.26 16.95
N GLN A 485 -6.74 14.92 16.07
CA GLN A 485 -6.80 14.70 14.63
C GLN A 485 -6.20 13.33 14.29
N PRO A 486 -6.96 12.41 13.69
CA PRO A 486 -6.44 11.11 13.30
C PRO A 486 -5.39 11.21 12.19
N ASP A 487 -4.29 10.51 12.40
CA ASP A 487 -3.27 10.16 11.43
C ASP A 487 -3.53 8.73 10.94
N TRP A 488 -3.66 8.58 9.63
CA TRP A 488 -4.07 7.32 8.98
C TRP A 488 -2.88 6.49 8.50
N ASP A 489 -1.70 6.78 9.05
CA ASP A 489 -0.43 6.12 8.80
C ASP A 489 0.15 6.34 7.39
N MET A 490 1.46 6.11 7.28
CA MET A 490 2.16 6.03 6.00
C MET A 490 1.60 4.93 5.09
N PHE A 491 1.91 5.01 3.81
CA PHE A 491 1.72 3.91 2.86
C PHE A 491 2.78 3.96 1.76
N HIS A 492 2.87 2.90 0.97
CA HIS A 492 3.75 2.83 -0.20
C HIS A 492 3.02 3.27 -1.47
N SER A 493 3.56 4.23 -2.21
CA SER A 493 2.93 4.76 -3.43
C SER A 493 2.99 3.79 -4.62
N LEU A 494 3.95 2.86 -4.65
CA LEU A 494 4.06 1.82 -5.70
C LEU A 494 3.35 0.50 -5.35
N HIS A 495 2.71 0.41 -4.20
CA HIS A 495 2.01 -0.81 -3.79
C HIS A 495 0.77 -1.06 -4.66
N PRO A 496 0.37 -2.33 -4.94
CA PRO A 496 -0.86 -2.60 -5.71
C PRO A 496 -2.15 -1.99 -5.12
N MET A 497 -2.19 -1.81 -3.81
CA MET A 497 -3.29 -1.13 -3.09
C MET A 497 -3.04 0.37 -2.84
N ALA A 498 -1.98 0.95 -3.41
CA ALA A 498 -1.56 2.32 -3.09
C ALA A 498 -2.62 3.35 -3.43
N GLU A 499 -3.26 3.23 -4.58
CA GLU A 499 -4.28 4.18 -5.01
C GLU A 499 -5.54 4.10 -4.14
N TYR A 500 -5.94 2.89 -3.74
CA TYR A 500 -7.02 2.63 -2.77
C TYR A 500 -6.74 3.30 -1.42
N HIS A 501 -5.50 3.16 -0.92
CA HIS A 501 -5.03 3.80 0.33
C HIS A 501 -4.90 5.33 0.22
N GLY A 502 -4.43 5.84 -0.93
CA GLY A 502 -4.31 7.25 -1.21
C GLY A 502 -5.66 7.95 -1.28
N ALA A 503 -6.62 7.35 -1.97
CA ALA A 503 -7.99 7.85 -2.04
C ALA A 503 -8.61 8.00 -0.64
N ALA A 504 -8.46 7.00 0.23
CA ALA A 504 -8.97 7.05 1.60
C ALA A 504 -8.35 8.18 2.43
N ARG A 505 -7.03 8.41 2.32
CA ARG A 505 -6.33 9.50 3.02
C ARG A 505 -6.73 10.89 2.51
N ALA A 506 -7.05 11.02 1.22
CA ALA A 506 -7.59 12.26 0.67
C ALA A 506 -8.95 12.66 1.26
N VAL A 507 -9.77 11.67 1.65
CA VAL A 507 -11.06 11.89 2.35
C VAL A 507 -10.93 11.91 3.87
N GLY A 508 -9.87 11.34 4.44
CA GLY A 508 -9.71 11.18 5.89
C GLY A 508 -9.50 12.48 6.68
N GLY A 509 -9.13 13.58 6.00
CA GLY A 509 -8.75 14.84 6.66
C GLY A 509 -7.51 14.74 7.54
N CYS A 510 -6.72 13.67 7.33
CA CYS A 510 -5.50 13.30 8.03
C CYS A 510 -4.26 13.90 7.35
N PRO A 511 -3.07 13.87 8.00
CA PRO A 511 -1.82 14.07 7.28
C PRO A 511 -1.67 13.02 6.17
N ILE A 512 -0.95 13.38 5.10
CA ILE A 512 -0.65 12.48 3.98
C ILE A 512 0.86 12.40 3.81
N TYR A 513 1.41 11.24 4.16
CA TYR A 513 2.82 10.96 3.96
C TYR A 513 3.02 9.50 3.53
N VAL A 514 4.12 9.26 2.82
CA VAL A 514 4.50 7.92 2.34
C VAL A 514 5.78 7.44 3.01
N SER A 515 6.08 6.14 2.90
CA SER A 515 7.31 5.53 3.43
C SER A 515 8.17 4.88 2.33
N ASP A 516 7.97 5.31 1.08
CA ASP A 516 8.71 4.81 -0.09
C ASP A 516 10.23 4.91 0.07
N LYS A 517 10.93 3.92 -0.48
CA LYS A 517 12.39 4.01 -0.68
C LYS A 517 12.72 5.11 -1.70
N PRO A 518 13.84 5.84 -1.53
CA PRO A 518 14.28 6.82 -2.53
C PRO A 518 14.32 6.22 -3.93
N GLY A 519 13.73 6.94 -4.89
CA GLY A 519 13.65 6.52 -6.29
C GLY A 519 12.56 5.49 -6.62
N HIS A 520 11.76 5.07 -5.64
CA HIS A 520 10.68 4.10 -5.80
C HIS A 520 9.33 4.76 -5.49
N HIS A 521 8.93 5.73 -6.31
CA HIS A 521 7.71 6.52 -6.12
C HIS A 521 6.78 6.41 -7.33
N ASP A 522 5.47 6.35 -7.07
CA ASP A 522 4.45 6.59 -8.10
C ASP A 522 4.03 8.06 -8.11
N PHE A 523 4.73 8.88 -8.92
CA PHE A 523 4.40 10.29 -9.05
C PHE A 523 3.05 10.56 -9.71
N ASN A 524 2.45 9.60 -10.42
CA ASN A 524 1.10 9.80 -10.95
C ASN A 524 0.08 9.76 -9.82
N LEU A 525 0.23 8.81 -8.88
CA LEU A 525 -0.58 8.75 -7.68
C LEU A 525 -0.33 9.96 -6.77
N LEU A 526 0.93 10.28 -6.48
CA LEU A 526 1.27 11.36 -5.55
C LEU A 526 0.74 12.73 -6.02
N LYS A 527 0.70 12.98 -7.33
CA LYS A 527 0.11 14.21 -7.91
C LYS A 527 -1.41 14.29 -7.81
N LYS A 528 -2.10 13.21 -7.41
CA LYS A 528 -3.54 13.24 -7.05
C LYS A 528 -3.78 13.64 -5.59
N LEU A 529 -2.72 13.67 -4.77
CA LEU A 529 -2.76 13.92 -3.32
C LEU A 529 -2.11 15.26 -2.96
N ALA A 530 -1.00 15.60 -3.60
CA ALA A 530 -0.20 16.77 -3.30
C ALA A 530 -0.07 17.71 -4.50
N LEU A 531 -0.12 19.00 -4.22
CA LEU A 531 0.11 20.08 -5.17
C LEU A 531 1.62 20.26 -5.44
N PRO A 532 2.02 20.94 -6.53
CA PRO A 532 3.44 21.13 -6.85
C PRO A 532 4.24 21.93 -5.80
N ASP A 533 3.57 22.73 -4.97
CA ASP A 533 4.20 23.44 -3.85
C ASP A 533 4.44 22.53 -2.61
N GLY A 534 4.02 21.26 -2.69
CA GLY A 534 4.09 20.27 -1.63
C GLY A 534 2.95 20.33 -0.61
N SER A 535 1.97 21.24 -0.78
CA SER A 535 0.79 21.26 0.06
C SER A 535 -0.27 20.26 -0.39
N ILE A 536 -1.17 19.88 0.53
CA ILE A 536 -2.27 18.96 0.22
C ILE A 536 -3.63 19.66 0.27
N LEU A 537 -4.61 19.12 -0.45
CA LEU A 537 -6.01 19.54 -0.36
C LEU A 537 -6.71 18.77 0.76
N ARG A 538 -6.26 18.97 2.01
CA ARG A 538 -6.80 18.25 3.17
C ARG A 538 -8.26 18.63 3.43
N ALA A 539 -9.10 17.63 3.66
CA ALA A 539 -10.47 17.84 4.13
C ALA A 539 -10.48 18.27 5.61
N LYS A 540 -11.52 19.00 6.05
CA LYS A 540 -11.51 19.75 7.31
C LYS A 540 -11.69 18.92 8.57
N LEU A 541 -12.56 17.92 8.52
CA LEU A 541 -12.94 17.12 9.67
C LEU A 541 -12.12 15.82 9.69
N PRO A 542 -12.11 15.07 10.79
CA PRO A 542 -11.75 13.66 10.72
C PRO A 542 -12.77 12.89 9.88
N GLY A 543 -12.31 12.11 8.90
CA GLY A 543 -13.18 11.35 7.98
C GLY A 543 -13.92 10.21 8.70
N ARG A 544 -15.23 10.14 8.52
CA ARG A 544 -16.10 9.18 9.26
C ARG A 544 -16.91 8.32 8.30
N PRO A 545 -17.27 7.07 8.67
CA PRO A 545 -18.29 6.30 7.96
C PRO A 545 -19.58 7.11 7.85
N THR A 546 -20.33 6.99 6.75
CA THR A 546 -21.66 7.61 6.60
C THR A 546 -22.69 6.88 7.48
N LYS A 547 -23.78 7.58 7.84
CA LYS A 547 -24.82 7.04 8.73
C LYS A 547 -25.39 5.69 8.28
N ASP A 548 -25.59 5.52 6.98
CA ASP A 548 -26.22 4.31 6.42
C ASP A 548 -25.33 3.07 6.46
N CYS A 549 -23.99 3.23 6.52
CA CYS A 549 -23.07 2.10 6.71
C CYS A 549 -22.53 1.99 8.14
N LEU A 550 -22.82 2.93 9.04
CA LEU A 550 -22.25 3.05 10.39
C LEU A 550 -22.43 1.79 11.27
N PHE A 551 -23.50 1.02 11.04
CA PHE A 551 -23.82 -0.19 11.80
C PHE A 551 -23.78 -1.46 10.92
N SER A 552 -23.03 -1.42 9.82
CA SER A 552 -22.84 -2.55 8.90
C SER A 552 -21.37 -2.96 8.89
N ASP A 553 -21.06 -4.25 8.75
CA ASP A 553 -19.67 -4.72 8.66
C ASP A 553 -19.19 -4.68 7.20
N PRO A 554 -18.46 -3.62 6.76
CA PRO A 554 -18.10 -3.47 5.35
C PRO A 554 -17.00 -4.45 4.92
N ALA A 555 -16.44 -5.22 5.86
CA ALA A 555 -15.35 -6.13 5.61
C ALA A 555 -15.80 -7.59 5.43
N ARG A 556 -17.00 -7.96 5.91
CA ARG A 556 -17.41 -9.37 6.03
C ARG A 556 -18.84 -9.69 5.64
N ASP A 557 -19.74 -8.71 5.61
CA ASP A 557 -21.17 -9.00 5.42
C ASP A 557 -21.56 -9.34 3.97
N GLY A 558 -20.62 -9.25 3.03
CA GLY A 558 -20.80 -9.54 1.61
C GLY A 558 -21.72 -8.57 0.87
N LYS A 559 -22.19 -7.48 1.49
CA LYS A 559 -23.24 -6.62 0.93
C LYS A 559 -23.07 -5.12 1.18
N SER A 560 -22.22 -4.71 2.12
CA SER A 560 -22.04 -3.29 2.46
C SER A 560 -20.75 -2.75 1.87
N LEU A 561 -20.85 -1.54 1.29
CA LEU A 561 -19.70 -0.69 0.98
C LEU A 561 -19.39 0.19 2.18
N LEU A 562 -18.11 0.44 2.44
CA LEU A 562 -17.71 1.49 3.35
C LEU A 562 -17.77 2.83 2.62
N LYS A 563 -18.54 3.77 3.13
CA LYS A 563 -18.56 5.16 2.65
C LYS A 563 -17.97 6.07 3.71
N ILE A 564 -16.94 6.82 3.37
CA ILE A 564 -16.26 7.77 4.27
C ILE A 564 -16.56 9.18 3.76
N TRP A 565 -17.12 10.04 4.60
CA TRP A 565 -17.45 11.41 4.24
C TRP A 565 -16.62 12.44 5.00
N ASN A 566 -16.46 13.61 4.39
CA ASN A 566 -15.78 14.77 4.97
C ASN A 566 -16.24 16.09 4.31
N MET A 567 -15.75 17.23 4.85
CA MET A 567 -16.10 18.58 4.43
C MET A 567 -14.89 19.34 3.86
N ASN A 568 -15.16 20.17 2.86
CA ASN A 568 -14.28 21.24 2.38
C ASN A 568 -14.89 22.60 2.75
N ASP A 569 -14.29 23.69 2.24
CA ASP A 569 -14.80 25.05 2.45
C ASP A 569 -16.20 25.26 1.85
N PHE A 570 -16.46 24.68 0.67
CA PHE A 570 -17.69 24.93 -0.12
C PHE A 570 -18.30 23.64 -0.72
N SER A 571 -17.80 22.47 -0.33
CA SER A 571 -18.25 21.18 -0.83
C SER A 571 -18.10 20.11 0.23
N GLY A 572 -18.72 18.96 0.02
CA GLY A 572 -18.35 17.70 0.66
C GLY A 572 -17.46 16.85 -0.23
N VAL A 573 -16.91 15.79 0.36
CA VAL A 573 -16.24 14.71 -0.35
C VAL A 573 -16.61 13.37 0.28
N VAL A 574 -16.87 12.35 -0.55
CA VAL A 574 -17.21 10.99 -0.10
C VAL A 574 -16.35 9.97 -0.84
N GLY A 575 -15.61 9.13 -0.12
CA GLY A 575 -14.95 7.95 -0.68
C GLY A 575 -15.79 6.72 -0.44
N VAL A 576 -15.98 5.89 -1.46
CA VAL A 576 -16.73 4.64 -1.41
C VAL A 576 -15.78 3.48 -1.68
N PHE A 577 -15.71 2.51 -0.78
CA PHE A 577 -14.73 1.44 -0.79
C PHE A 577 -15.42 0.09 -0.62
N ASN A 578 -15.05 -0.88 -1.46
CA ASN A 578 -15.38 -2.27 -1.19
C ASN A 578 -14.26 -2.88 -0.32
N CYS A 579 -14.53 -3.08 0.97
CA CYS A 579 -13.58 -3.60 1.95
C CYS A 579 -13.73 -5.11 2.21
N GLN A 580 -14.59 -5.80 1.45
CA GLN A 580 -14.90 -7.21 1.69
C GLN A 580 -13.65 -8.10 1.52
N GLY A 581 -13.59 -9.20 2.28
CA GLY A 581 -12.64 -10.30 2.08
C GLY A 581 -11.64 -10.53 3.20
N ALA A 582 -11.29 -9.49 3.97
CA ALA A 582 -10.39 -9.61 5.10
C ALA A 582 -10.87 -8.83 6.31
N GLY A 583 -10.64 -9.37 7.52
CA GLY A 583 -11.03 -8.71 8.76
C GLY A 583 -10.45 -9.40 10.00
N TRP A 584 -10.50 -8.71 11.15
CA TRP A 584 -9.98 -9.24 12.41
C TRP A 584 -10.78 -10.44 12.93
N CYS A 585 -10.15 -11.59 13.11
CA CYS A 585 -10.80 -12.81 13.60
C CYS A 585 -10.77 -12.90 15.13
N LYS A 586 -11.94 -13.05 15.77
CA LYS A 586 -12.05 -13.21 17.24
C LYS A 586 -11.42 -14.52 17.75
N VAL A 587 -11.48 -15.58 16.94
CA VAL A 587 -11.01 -16.92 17.32
C VAL A 587 -9.49 -17.01 17.22
N GLU A 588 -8.96 -16.70 16.03
CA GLU A 588 -7.52 -16.75 15.75
C GLU A 588 -6.77 -15.51 16.26
N LYS A 589 -7.50 -14.46 16.66
CA LYS A 589 -6.99 -13.19 17.19
C LYS A 589 -5.98 -12.50 16.27
N VAL A 590 -6.18 -12.59 14.96
CA VAL A 590 -5.36 -11.92 13.93
C VAL A 590 -6.25 -11.47 12.77
N ASN A 591 -5.74 -10.59 11.91
CA ASN A 591 -6.40 -10.28 10.65
C ASN A 591 -6.27 -11.47 9.70
N LEU A 592 -7.40 -11.91 9.13
CA LEU A 592 -7.43 -13.03 8.19
C LEU A 592 -8.21 -12.68 6.95
N ILE A 593 -7.77 -13.23 5.83
CA ILE A 593 -8.58 -13.35 4.63
C ILE A 593 -9.58 -14.47 4.88
N HIS A 594 -10.86 -14.12 4.97
CA HIS A 594 -11.95 -15.10 5.12
C HIS A 594 -12.64 -15.38 3.78
N ASP A 595 -12.43 -14.51 2.78
CA ASP A 595 -12.84 -14.71 1.41
C ASP A 595 -11.77 -14.12 0.47
N GLU A 596 -11.10 -14.99 -0.28
CA GLU A 596 -10.04 -14.63 -1.24
C GLU A 596 -10.59 -13.93 -2.49
N ASN A 597 -11.86 -14.17 -2.84
CA ASN A 597 -12.49 -13.60 -4.03
C ASN A 597 -13.89 -13.05 -3.73
N PRO A 598 -13.98 -11.99 -2.91
CA PRO A 598 -15.26 -11.44 -2.50
C PRO A 598 -16.05 -10.93 -3.70
N GLY A 599 -17.36 -11.09 -3.61
CA GLY A 599 -18.29 -10.66 -4.64
C GLY A 599 -18.25 -9.15 -4.93
N THR A 600 -18.86 -8.79 -6.05
CA THR A 600 -19.15 -7.39 -6.36
C THR A 600 -20.30 -6.90 -5.49
N VAL A 601 -20.14 -5.73 -4.89
CA VAL A 601 -21.15 -5.12 -4.01
C VAL A 601 -21.75 -3.90 -4.68
N THR A 602 -23.07 -3.77 -4.62
CA THR A 602 -23.79 -2.57 -5.08
C THR A 602 -24.36 -1.83 -3.88
N GLY A 603 -24.01 -0.55 -3.76
CA GLY A 603 -24.60 0.38 -2.81
C GLY A 603 -25.22 1.58 -3.53
N ILE A 604 -25.47 2.64 -2.77
CA ILE A 604 -26.01 3.90 -3.28
C ILE A 604 -25.22 5.08 -2.72
N ILE A 605 -25.18 6.18 -3.47
CA ILE A 605 -24.62 7.47 -3.05
C ILE A 605 -25.70 8.56 -3.13
N ARG A 606 -25.72 9.45 -2.13
CA ARG A 606 -26.68 10.54 -1.96
C ARG A 606 -25.99 11.83 -1.54
N ALA A 607 -26.63 12.97 -1.79
CA ALA A 607 -26.18 14.26 -1.24
C ALA A 607 -26.08 14.24 0.30
N LYS A 608 -27.05 13.59 0.96
CA LYS A 608 -27.12 13.46 2.43
C LYS A 608 -26.06 12.54 3.04
N ASP A 609 -25.27 11.84 2.22
CA ASP A 609 -24.12 11.09 2.72
C ASP A 609 -23.01 12.03 3.24
N VAL A 610 -23.08 13.33 2.92
CA VAL A 610 -22.29 14.38 3.56
C VAL A 610 -23.18 15.09 4.59
N ASP A 611 -23.11 14.68 5.85
CA ASP A 611 -24.07 15.12 6.88
C ASP A 611 -24.12 16.63 7.11
N TYR A 612 -22.99 17.31 6.95
CA TYR A 612 -22.87 18.75 7.20
C TYR A 612 -22.87 19.60 5.93
N LEU A 613 -23.32 19.05 4.80
CA LEU A 613 -23.33 19.76 3.52
C LEU A 613 -24.15 21.06 3.56
N SER A 614 -25.25 21.08 4.31
CA SER A 614 -26.07 22.29 4.50
C SER A 614 -25.33 23.45 5.15
N LYS A 615 -24.29 23.18 5.96
CA LYS A 615 -23.50 24.23 6.66
C LYS A 615 -22.61 25.05 5.71
N VAL A 616 -22.36 24.55 4.50
CA VAL A 616 -21.56 25.25 3.46
C VAL A 616 -22.38 25.64 2.24
N ALA A 617 -23.69 25.36 2.27
CA ALA A 617 -24.62 25.74 1.22
C ALA A 617 -25.13 27.18 1.45
N ASP A 618 -25.76 27.75 0.42
CA ASP A 618 -26.48 29.03 0.53
C ASP A 618 -27.74 28.87 1.41
N ASP A 619 -28.14 29.91 2.15
CA ASP A 619 -29.33 29.88 3.02
C ASP A 619 -30.63 29.51 2.25
N LYS A 620 -30.68 29.77 0.95
CA LYS A 620 -31.82 29.43 0.07
C LYS A 620 -31.66 28.07 -0.63
N TRP A 621 -30.64 27.29 -0.28
CA TRP A 621 -30.38 26.00 -0.91
C TRP A 621 -31.52 25.00 -0.65
N THR A 622 -32.04 24.42 -1.72
CA THR A 622 -33.21 23.53 -1.70
C THR A 622 -32.84 22.05 -1.62
N GLY A 623 -31.54 21.71 -1.51
CA GLY A 623 -31.04 20.34 -1.46
C GLY A 623 -30.50 19.78 -2.78
N GLU A 624 -30.56 20.55 -3.88
CA GLU A 624 -30.04 20.14 -5.19
C GLU A 624 -28.49 20.15 -5.21
N THR A 625 -27.86 19.12 -5.74
CA THR A 625 -26.38 18.98 -5.72
C THR A 625 -25.82 18.53 -7.06
N ILE A 626 -24.52 18.75 -7.21
CA ILE A 626 -23.68 18.09 -8.20
C ILE A 626 -22.83 17.03 -7.52
N LEU A 627 -22.83 15.83 -8.09
CA LEU A 627 -21.85 14.79 -7.82
C LEU A 627 -20.84 14.74 -8.95
N PHE A 628 -19.55 14.82 -8.62
CA PHE A 628 -18.47 14.54 -9.55
C PHE A 628 -17.76 13.25 -9.15
N SER A 629 -17.83 12.23 -10.01
CA SER A 629 -17.11 10.95 -9.88
C SER A 629 -15.67 11.14 -10.37
N HIS A 630 -14.70 10.85 -9.51
CA HIS A 630 -13.28 11.07 -9.80
C HIS A 630 -12.68 9.98 -10.69
N VAL A 631 -12.97 8.72 -10.41
CA VAL A 631 -12.50 7.57 -11.20
C VAL A 631 -13.26 7.51 -12.52
N GLY A 632 -14.58 7.69 -12.49
CA GLY A 632 -15.43 7.72 -13.68
C GLY A 632 -15.30 9.01 -14.51
N GLY A 633 -14.89 10.13 -13.91
CA GLY A 633 -14.73 11.42 -14.59
C GLY A 633 -16.04 12.07 -15.05
N ALA A 634 -17.16 11.73 -14.40
CA ALA A 634 -18.50 12.13 -14.81
C ALA A 634 -19.16 13.07 -13.79
N VAL A 635 -20.01 13.97 -14.31
CA VAL A 635 -20.84 14.88 -13.50
C VAL A 635 -22.29 14.44 -13.56
N VAL A 636 -22.91 14.37 -12.38
CA VAL A 636 -24.32 14.02 -12.22
C VAL A 636 -25.03 15.14 -11.46
N TYR A 637 -26.08 15.66 -12.06
CA TYR A 637 -27.03 16.52 -11.37
C TYR A 637 -27.94 15.66 -10.49
N LEU A 638 -27.92 15.89 -9.18
CA LEU A 638 -28.67 15.11 -8.21
C LEU A 638 -29.72 15.99 -7.52
N PRO A 639 -31.01 15.82 -7.84
CA PRO A 639 -32.09 16.49 -7.12
C PRO A 639 -32.12 16.08 -5.64
N LYS A 640 -32.84 16.86 -4.84
CA LYS A 640 -33.03 16.58 -3.42
C LYS A 640 -33.57 15.15 -3.21
N ASP A 641 -33.02 14.45 -2.23
CA ASP A 641 -33.42 13.10 -1.79
C ASP A 641 -33.25 11.98 -2.83
N VAL A 642 -32.64 12.26 -3.99
CA VAL A 642 -32.33 11.25 -5.02
C VAL A 642 -31.04 10.51 -4.66
N SER A 643 -30.95 9.24 -5.06
CA SER A 643 -29.75 8.40 -4.95
C SER A 643 -29.37 7.80 -6.28
N ILE A 644 -28.07 7.56 -6.49
CA ILE A 644 -27.56 6.82 -7.65
C ILE A 644 -26.89 5.53 -7.19
N PRO A 645 -27.02 4.41 -7.94
CA PRO A 645 -26.34 3.17 -7.62
C PRO A 645 -24.84 3.27 -7.89
N ILE A 646 -24.05 2.58 -7.08
CA ILE A 646 -22.62 2.38 -7.28
C ILE A 646 -22.27 0.92 -7.07
N THR A 647 -21.54 0.33 -8.02
CA THR A 647 -21.18 -1.08 -8.02
C THR A 647 -19.66 -1.20 -8.07
N LEU A 648 -19.07 -1.83 -7.07
CA LEU A 648 -17.62 -1.98 -6.92
C LEU A 648 -17.25 -3.45 -6.69
N LYS A 649 -16.24 -3.93 -7.40
CA LYS A 649 -15.61 -5.23 -7.08
C LYS A 649 -14.79 -5.11 -5.80
N SER A 650 -14.41 -6.25 -5.22
CA SER A 650 -13.49 -6.27 -4.07
C SER A 650 -12.25 -5.43 -4.37
N ARG A 651 -11.82 -4.61 -3.40
CA ARG A 651 -10.64 -3.73 -3.47
C ARG A 651 -10.74 -2.59 -4.50
N GLU A 652 -11.90 -2.39 -5.13
CA GLU A 652 -12.18 -1.18 -5.90
C GLU A 652 -12.73 -0.06 -5.00
N TYR A 653 -12.60 1.17 -5.48
CA TYR A 653 -13.05 2.37 -4.79
C TYR A 653 -13.54 3.41 -5.81
N GLU A 654 -14.26 4.41 -5.31
CA GLU A 654 -14.61 5.65 -6.03
C GLU A 654 -14.54 6.82 -5.04
N VAL A 655 -14.28 8.02 -5.54
CA VAL A 655 -14.39 9.25 -4.76
C VAL A 655 -15.40 10.16 -5.45
N PHE A 656 -16.24 10.81 -4.67
CA PHE A 656 -17.21 11.81 -5.13
C PHE A 656 -16.91 13.17 -4.51
N THR A 657 -16.86 14.21 -5.33
CA THR A 657 -17.04 15.59 -4.84
C THR A 657 -18.53 15.91 -4.84
N VAL A 658 -19.05 16.37 -3.71
CA VAL A 658 -20.48 16.68 -3.52
C VAL A 658 -20.63 18.19 -3.34
N VAL A 659 -21.25 18.87 -4.30
CA VAL A 659 -21.29 20.34 -4.32
C VAL A 659 -22.73 20.85 -4.29
N PRO A 660 -23.11 21.75 -3.35
CA PRO A 660 -24.43 22.39 -3.38
C PRO A 660 -24.61 23.21 -4.66
N VAL A 661 -25.76 23.07 -5.31
CA VAL A 661 -26.11 23.89 -6.48
C VAL A 661 -26.60 25.26 -6.02
N ARG A 662 -26.04 26.33 -6.60
CA ARG A 662 -26.53 27.70 -6.41
C ARG A 662 -27.30 28.16 -7.64
N VAL A 663 -28.45 28.80 -7.41
CA VAL A 663 -29.25 29.46 -8.45
C VAL A 663 -28.91 30.95 -8.48
N LEU A 664 -28.51 31.46 -9.64
CA LEU A 664 -28.20 32.87 -9.87
C LEU A 664 -29.47 33.66 -10.26
N ASN A 665 -29.43 34.99 -10.19
CA ASN A 665 -30.58 35.87 -10.47
C ASN A 665 -31.24 35.65 -11.85
N ASN A 666 -30.50 35.12 -12.82
CA ASN A 666 -31.01 34.79 -14.15
C ASN A 666 -31.48 33.33 -14.29
N CYS A 667 -31.81 32.66 -13.18
CA CYS A 667 -32.19 31.23 -13.11
C CYS A 667 -31.11 30.23 -13.58
N VAL A 668 -29.85 30.68 -13.72
CA VAL A 668 -28.71 29.80 -14.06
C VAL A 668 -28.31 29.02 -12.81
N LYS A 669 -28.17 27.70 -12.93
CA LYS A 669 -27.64 26.84 -11.86
C LYS A 669 -26.13 26.70 -12.01
N PHE A 670 -25.38 26.81 -10.91
CA PHE A 670 -23.93 26.72 -10.92
C PHE A 670 -23.39 25.97 -9.70
N ALA A 671 -22.35 25.16 -9.88
CA ALA A 671 -21.64 24.48 -8.80
C ALA A 671 -20.13 24.31 -9.12
N PRO A 672 -19.20 24.80 -8.28
CA PRO A 672 -17.77 24.67 -8.49
C PRO A 672 -17.25 23.29 -8.02
N ILE A 673 -16.72 22.48 -8.94
CA ILE A 673 -16.22 21.12 -8.62
C ILE A 673 -14.79 21.16 -8.09
N GLY A 674 -13.92 22.01 -8.65
CA GLY A 674 -12.51 22.13 -8.23
C GLY A 674 -11.51 21.48 -9.18
N LEU A 675 -10.35 21.06 -8.66
CA LEU A 675 -9.30 20.42 -9.46
C LEU A 675 -9.61 18.94 -9.71
N THR A 676 -10.13 18.61 -10.89
CA THR A 676 -10.73 17.30 -11.22
C THR A 676 -9.76 16.13 -11.30
N LYS A 677 -8.45 16.37 -11.15
CA LYS A 677 -7.41 15.34 -11.08
C LYS A 677 -6.94 15.04 -9.65
N MET A 678 -7.40 15.81 -8.66
CA MET A 678 -7.10 15.61 -7.25
C MET A 678 -8.22 14.79 -6.62
N PHE A 679 -7.92 13.79 -5.79
CA PHE A 679 -8.97 13.00 -5.12
C PHE A 679 -9.92 13.88 -4.29
N ASN A 680 -9.40 14.92 -3.63
CA ASN A 680 -10.22 15.94 -2.98
C ASN A 680 -10.33 17.23 -3.83
N SER A 681 -10.96 17.13 -5.00
CA SER A 681 -11.10 18.24 -5.96
C SER A 681 -11.67 19.52 -5.34
N GLY A 682 -12.77 19.41 -4.59
CA GLY A 682 -13.44 20.55 -3.98
C GLY A 682 -12.58 21.29 -2.95
N GLY A 683 -11.58 20.63 -2.37
CA GLY A 683 -10.63 21.22 -1.43
C GLY A 683 -9.78 22.35 -2.03
N ALA A 684 -9.72 22.44 -3.37
CA ALA A 684 -9.03 23.51 -4.08
C ALA A 684 -9.78 24.85 -4.07
N VAL A 685 -11.09 24.86 -3.84
CA VAL A 685 -11.90 26.08 -3.86
C VAL A 685 -11.75 26.81 -2.52
N LYS A 686 -11.28 28.07 -2.54
CA LYS A 686 -10.95 28.85 -1.32
C LYS A 686 -11.81 30.08 -1.12
N GLU A 687 -12.31 30.68 -2.19
CA GLU A 687 -13.30 31.77 -2.10
C GLU A 687 -14.29 31.66 -3.26
N LEU A 688 -15.55 32.01 -3.00
CA LEU A 688 -16.64 32.00 -3.98
C LEU A 688 -17.45 33.29 -3.88
N ASN A 689 -17.45 34.07 -4.95
CA ASN A 689 -18.21 35.31 -5.06
C ASN A 689 -19.15 35.24 -6.25
N TYR A 690 -20.43 35.51 -6.01
CA TYR A 690 -21.48 35.43 -7.03
C TYR A 690 -21.97 36.84 -7.35
N GLY A 691 -21.75 37.29 -8.58
CA GLY A 691 -22.32 38.52 -9.11
C GLY A 691 -23.68 38.29 -9.77
N SER A 692 -24.24 39.36 -10.36
CA SER A 692 -25.52 39.29 -11.07
C SER A 692 -25.45 38.44 -12.34
N THR A 693 -24.30 38.43 -13.02
CA THR A 693 -24.09 37.71 -14.29
C THR A 693 -22.77 36.94 -14.36
N ASN A 694 -21.99 36.88 -13.29
CA ASN A 694 -20.69 36.21 -13.25
C ASN A 694 -20.46 35.49 -11.91
N VAL A 695 -19.49 34.57 -11.91
CA VAL A 695 -19.01 33.88 -10.71
C VAL A 695 -17.50 34.03 -10.67
N VAL A 696 -16.96 34.47 -9.53
CA VAL A 696 -15.52 34.63 -9.29
C VAL A 696 -15.11 33.60 -8.24
N ILE A 697 -14.09 32.82 -8.57
CA ILE A 697 -13.63 31.69 -7.75
C ILE A 697 -12.14 31.88 -7.50
N LYS A 698 -11.73 31.81 -6.24
CA LYS A 698 -10.31 31.69 -5.88
C LYS A 698 -9.97 30.22 -5.68
N VAL A 699 -8.98 29.75 -6.41
CA VAL A 699 -8.57 28.33 -6.43
C VAL A 699 -7.13 28.22 -5.96
N ARG A 700 -6.84 27.21 -5.14
CA ARG A 700 -5.50 26.82 -4.73
C ARG A 700 -5.01 25.64 -5.57
N GLY A 701 -3.82 25.76 -6.15
CA GLY A 701 -3.18 24.72 -6.96
C GLY A 701 -3.28 24.99 -8.46
N CYS A 702 -2.93 23.98 -9.25
CA CYS A 702 -2.90 24.06 -10.71
C CYS A 702 -3.49 22.80 -11.34
N GLY A 703 -3.94 22.91 -12.59
CA GLY A 703 -4.48 21.79 -13.35
C GLY A 703 -5.81 22.11 -14.01
N GLN A 704 -6.54 21.04 -14.33
CA GLN A 704 -7.87 21.11 -14.91
C GLN A 704 -8.88 21.44 -13.81
N PHE A 705 -9.60 22.54 -13.98
CA PHE A 705 -10.68 22.96 -13.09
C PHE A 705 -12.03 22.62 -13.71
N GLY A 706 -12.89 22.01 -12.90
CA GLY A 706 -14.27 21.70 -13.27
C GLY A 706 -15.28 22.57 -12.55
N GLY A 707 -16.33 22.92 -13.28
CA GLY A 707 -17.53 23.53 -12.73
C GLY A 707 -18.75 23.11 -13.55
N TYR A 708 -19.86 22.93 -12.86
CA TYR A 708 -21.16 22.73 -13.49
C TYR A 708 -21.84 24.08 -13.74
N SER A 709 -22.42 24.24 -14.92
CA SER A 709 -23.36 25.32 -15.22
C SER A 709 -24.51 24.80 -16.07
N SER A 710 -25.75 25.20 -15.76
CA SER A 710 -26.91 24.81 -16.56
C SER A 710 -26.98 25.51 -17.92
N ILE A 711 -26.17 26.55 -18.15
CA ILE A 711 -26.07 27.27 -19.42
C ILE A 711 -24.59 27.41 -19.76
N ARG A 712 -24.26 27.25 -21.04
CA ARG A 712 -22.90 27.46 -21.54
C ARG A 712 -22.37 28.84 -21.15
N PRO A 713 -21.24 28.94 -20.41
CA PRO A 713 -20.59 30.22 -20.14
C PRO A 713 -20.23 30.94 -21.44
N LYS A 714 -20.30 32.28 -21.45
CA LYS A 714 -19.85 33.05 -22.63
C LYS A 714 -18.33 33.19 -22.69
N MET A 715 -17.70 33.28 -21.52
CA MET A 715 -16.27 33.55 -21.36
C MET A 715 -15.81 32.99 -20.03
N VAL A 716 -14.59 32.46 -19.99
CA VAL A 716 -13.90 32.06 -18.76
C VAL A 716 -12.56 32.79 -18.75
N THR A 717 -12.22 33.40 -17.61
CA THR A 717 -10.95 34.09 -17.40
C THR A 717 -10.20 33.48 -16.23
N VAL A 718 -8.89 33.28 -16.37
CA VAL A 718 -7.98 32.87 -15.30
C VAL A 718 -6.92 33.96 -15.17
N ASP A 719 -6.79 34.54 -13.97
CA ASP A 719 -5.88 35.67 -13.71
C ASP A 719 -6.01 36.81 -14.74
N SER A 720 -7.27 37.17 -15.04
CA SER A 720 -7.67 38.19 -16.02
C SER A 720 -7.40 37.86 -17.49
N GLU A 721 -6.84 36.69 -17.81
CA GLU A 721 -6.62 36.21 -19.18
C GLU A 721 -7.77 35.32 -19.64
N VAL A 722 -8.27 35.54 -20.87
CA VAL A 722 -9.32 34.70 -21.46
C VAL A 722 -8.74 33.33 -21.82
N VAL A 723 -9.40 32.26 -21.35
CA VAL A 723 -8.96 30.88 -21.62
C VAL A 723 -10.04 30.12 -22.39
N GLU A 724 -9.60 29.23 -23.28
CA GLU A 724 -10.50 28.27 -23.90
C GLU A 724 -11.07 27.30 -22.85
N PHE A 725 -12.34 26.92 -23.01
CA PHE A 725 -13.00 25.92 -22.19
C PHE A 725 -13.87 24.99 -23.07
N ARG A 726 -13.98 23.73 -22.65
CA ARG A 726 -14.92 22.74 -23.17
C ARG A 726 -16.20 22.81 -22.34
N TYR A 727 -17.33 22.65 -23.00
CA TYR A 727 -18.64 22.55 -22.37
C TYR A 727 -19.38 21.36 -22.96
N GLU A 728 -19.82 20.47 -22.09
CA GLU A 728 -20.63 19.31 -22.45
C GLU A 728 -22.10 19.65 -22.26
N GLU A 729 -22.84 19.80 -23.36
CA GLU A 729 -24.26 20.20 -23.36
C GLU A 729 -25.14 19.22 -22.54
N GLU A 730 -24.85 17.92 -22.60
CA GLU A 730 -25.65 16.88 -21.92
C GLU A 730 -25.46 16.87 -20.40
N SER A 731 -24.24 17.12 -19.92
CA SER A 731 -23.90 17.05 -18.49
C SER A 731 -23.87 18.43 -17.81
N GLY A 732 -23.85 19.52 -18.59
CA GLY A 732 -23.62 20.88 -18.10
C GLY A 732 -22.20 21.12 -17.58
N LEU A 733 -21.27 20.21 -17.86
CA LEU A 733 -19.90 20.26 -17.37
C LEU A 733 -19.04 21.20 -18.21
N GLY A 734 -18.53 22.25 -17.56
CA GLY A 734 -17.51 23.13 -18.10
C GLY A 734 -16.13 22.77 -17.57
N HIS A 735 -15.17 22.54 -18.47
CA HIS A 735 -13.76 22.35 -18.16
C HIS A 735 -12.91 23.38 -18.88
N ASN A 736 -11.97 24.04 -18.20
CA ASN A 736 -10.96 24.81 -18.94
C ASN A 736 -10.07 23.86 -19.80
N VAL A 737 -9.72 24.31 -21.02
CA VAL A 737 -8.84 23.58 -21.94
C VAL A 737 -7.36 23.89 -21.64
N GLY A 738 -7.08 25.04 -21.01
CA GLY A 738 -5.76 25.43 -20.53
C GLY A 738 -5.54 25.12 -19.04
N TYR A 739 -4.29 24.80 -18.66
CA TYR A 739 -3.86 24.66 -17.26
C TYR A 739 -4.04 25.99 -16.49
N ILE A 740 -4.69 25.97 -15.31
CA ILE A 740 -4.57 27.09 -14.36
C ILE A 740 -3.11 27.17 -13.90
N ARG A 741 -2.43 28.29 -14.16
CA ARG A 741 -1.01 28.50 -13.82
C ARG A 741 -0.91 29.48 -12.64
N SER A 742 -0.30 29.04 -11.55
CA SER A 742 0.20 29.97 -10.53
C SER A 742 1.73 30.14 -10.70
N PHE A 743 2.11 31.34 -11.13
CA PHE A 743 3.42 32.01 -11.20
C PHE A 743 4.53 31.63 -12.24
N SER A 744 4.85 32.67 -13.03
CA SER A 744 6.04 33.05 -13.84
C SER A 744 6.49 32.24 -15.09
N ARG A 745 6.30 32.89 -16.27
CA ARG A 745 6.87 32.76 -17.66
C ARG A 745 7.94 31.67 -17.91
N ILE A 746 7.97 30.88 -19.02
CA ILE A 746 8.20 31.22 -20.46
C ILE A 746 7.77 30.04 -21.41
N ALA A 747 7.16 30.38 -22.58
CA ALA A 747 7.04 29.77 -23.94
C ALA A 747 7.03 28.21 -24.20
N SER A 748 5.97 27.63 -24.83
CA SER A 748 5.73 27.28 -26.27
C SER A 748 6.22 25.85 -26.66
N ALA A 749 5.62 24.99 -27.49
CA ALA A 749 4.52 25.01 -28.47
C ALA A 749 4.04 23.54 -28.73
N GLU A 750 2.75 23.36 -29.08
CA GLU A 750 2.22 22.77 -30.33
C GLU A 750 1.80 21.29 -30.32
N ALA A 751 0.55 21.08 -30.74
CA ALA A 751 -0.13 19.81 -30.87
C ALA A 751 -0.23 19.43 -32.36
N ALA A 752 -0.10 18.15 -32.68
CA ALA A 752 -0.37 17.61 -34.02
C ALA A 752 -1.32 16.42 -33.93
N GLY A 753 -2.47 16.54 -34.60
CA GLY A 753 -3.44 15.46 -34.80
C GLY A 753 -3.08 14.57 -36.00
N HIS A 754 -3.61 13.34 -36.04
CA HIS A 754 -3.48 12.49 -37.22
C HIS A 754 -4.70 11.62 -37.52
N LYS A 755 -5.08 11.62 -38.80
CA LYS A 755 -6.11 10.81 -39.48
C LYS A 755 -5.53 9.45 -39.90
N GLU A 756 -6.36 8.42 -39.87
CA GLU A 756 -5.99 7.05 -40.27
C GLU A 756 -5.95 6.85 -41.80
N GLY A 757 -4.79 6.44 -42.31
CA GLY A 757 -4.56 5.82 -43.61
C GLY A 757 -3.62 4.62 -43.46
N LEU A 758 -3.59 3.71 -44.45
CA LEU A 758 -2.90 2.40 -44.43
C LEU A 758 -1.57 2.40 -43.63
N LYS A 759 -1.52 1.64 -42.51
CA LYS A 759 -0.45 1.72 -41.49
C LYS A 759 0.86 1.06 -41.96
N VAL A 760 1.61 1.72 -42.84
CA VAL A 760 2.97 1.30 -43.23
C VAL A 760 3.93 1.50 -42.04
N PHE A 761 4.78 0.52 -41.71
CA PHE A 761 5.71 0.64 -40.57
C PHE A 761 6.97 1.45 -40.90
N VAL A 762 7.37 1.50 -42.17
CA VAL A 762 8.60 2.15 -42.65
C VAL A 762 8.27 3.18 -43.73
N ASN A 763 8.81 4.40 -43.60
CA ASN A 763 8.79 5.44 -44.62
C ASN A 763 10.06 5.34 -45.49
N GLY A 764 10.02 5.82 -46.74
CA GLY A 764 11.21 5.86 -47.60
C GLY A 764 11.38 4.69 -48.58
N GLY A 765 10.30 3.94 -48.85
CA GLY A 765 10.24 2.94 -49.93
C GLY A 765 10.99 1.63 -49.64
N ALA A 766 11.14 0.80 -50.69
CA ALA A 766 11.66 -0.58 -50.57
C ALA A 766 13.09 -0.65 -50.04
N HIS A 767 13.93 0.36 -50.31
CA HIS A 767 15.30 0.41 -49.81
C HIS A 767 15.36 0.57 -48.28
N ALA A 768 14.60 1.53 -47.73
CA ALA A 768 14.48 1.72 -46.28
C ALA A 768 13.87 0.50 -45.60
N GLN A 769 12.85 -0.12 -46.21
CA GLN A 769 12.22 -1.34 -45.71
C GLN A 769 13.21 -2.51 -45.62
N LYS A 770 14.05 -2.70 -46.65
CA LYS A 770 15.10 -3.73 -46.65
C LYS A 770 16.16 -3.45 -45.58
N ALA A 771 16.64 -2.22 -45.46
CA ALA A 771 17.64 -1.84 -44.47
C ALA A 771 17.15 -2.04 -43.03
N VAL A 772 15.95 -1.57 -42.71
CA VAL A 772 15.32 -1.76 -41.39
C VAL A 772 15.06 -3.24 -41.12
N GLY A 773 14.60 -4.00 -42.12
CA GLY A 773 14.40 -5.45 -42.01
C GLY A 773 15.68 -6.22 -41.68
N ILE A 774 16.78 -5.96 -42.40
CA ILE A 774 18.10 -6.59 -42.17
C ILE A 774 18.59 -6.29 -40.76
N TRP A 775 18.49 -5.04 -40.31
CA TRP A 775 18.90 -4.65 -38.97
C TRP A 775 18.09 -5.35 -37.87
N LEU A 776 16.76 -5.45 -38.02
CA LEU A 776 15.91 -6.12 -37.04
C LEU A 776 16.15 -7.63 -36.98
N PHE A 777 16.34 -8.29 -38.12
CA PHE A 777 16.73 -9.71 -38.14
C PHE A 777 18.13 -9.92 -37.59
N GLY A 778 19.08 -9.02 -37.87
CA GLY A 778 20.41 -9.02 -37.27
C GLY A 778 20.35 -8.88 -35.74
N SER A 779 19.48 -8.01 -35.23
CA SER A 779 19.22 -7.85 -33.80
C SER A 779 18.62 -9.10 -33.17
N ALA A 780 17.64 -9.73 -33.84
CA ALA A 780 17.07 -10.99 -33.38
C ALA A 780 18.11 -12.13 -33.36
N ALA A 781 18.95 -12.25 -34.40
CA ALA A 781 20.03 -13.23 -34.46
C ALA A 781 21.07 -13.02 -33.35
N TRP A 782 21.35 -11.76 -33.00
CA TRP A 782 22.22 -11.44 -31.88
C TRP A 782 21.60 -11.87 -30.54
N VAL A 783 20.31 -11.59 -30.31
CA VAL A 783 19.60 -12.10 -29.12
C VAL A 783 19.59 -13.63 -29.08
N PHE A 784 19.42 -14.31 -30.23
CA PHE A 784 19.54 -15.76 -30.31
C PHE A 784 20.90 -16.24 -29.82
N SER A 785 21.99 -15.63 -30.31
CA SER A 785 23.35 -15.97 -29.88
C SER A 785 23.59 -15.69 -28.38
N MET A 786 23.00 -14.61 -27.85
CA MET A 786 23.03 -14.29 -26.41
C MET A 786 22.36 -15.37 -25.58
N VAL A 787 21.19 -15.87 -25.99
CA VAL A 787 20.50 -16.95 -25.30
C VAL A 787 21.37 -18.21 -25.28
N VAL A 788 22.03 -18.56 -26.38
CA VAL A 788 22.96 -19.72 -26.40
C VAL A 788 24.14 -19.50 -25.47
N LEU A 789 24.80 -18.34 -25.54
CA LEU A 789 25.95 -18.00 -24.70
C LEU A 789 25.60 -17.97 -23.21
N GLY A 790 24.43 -17.43 -22.86
CA GLY A 790 23.89 -17.46 -21.49
C GLY A 790 23.60 -18.89 -21.01
N GLY A 791 23.09 -19.76 -21.89
CA GLY A 791 22.93 -21.19 -21.62
C GLY A 791 24.25 -21.88 -21.30
N ILE A 792 25.29 -21.65 -22.11
CA ILE A 792 26.64 -22.18 -21.85
C ILE A 792 27.19 -21.65 -20.52
N THR A 793 27.03 -20.35 -20.26
CA THR A 793 27.47 -19.70 -18.99
C THR A 793 26.79 -20.35 -17.78
N ARG A 794 25.50 -20.71 -17.88
CA ARG A 794 24.78 -21.41 -16.82
C ARG A 794 25.22 -22.87 -16.66
N LEU A 795 25.37 -23.61 -17.76
CA LEU A 795 25.71 -25.04 -17.73
C LEU A 795 27.17 -25.29 -17.32
N THR A 796 28.07 -24.34 -17.59
CA THR A 796 29.46 -24.35 -17.08
C THR A 796 29.58 -23.83 -15.66
N ARG A 797 28.46 -23.44 -15.01
CA ARG A 797 28.44 -22.81 -13.68
C ARG A 797 29.32 -21.55 -13.58
N SER A 798 29.39 -20.80 -14.68
CA SER A 798 30.23 -19.60 -14.77
C SER A 798 29.54 -18.33 -14.29
N GLY A 799 28.22 -18.35 -14.11
CA GLY A 799 27.41 -17.14 -13.91
C GLY A 799 27.55 -16.41 -12.57
N LEU A 800 28.45 -16.85 -11.68
CA LEU A 800 28.74 -16.22 -10.38
C LEU A 800 30.24 -15.86 -10.22
N SER A 801 31.03 -16.00 -11.28
CA SER A 801 32.47 -15.76 -11.30
C SER A 801 32.86 -14.28 -11.21
N MET A 802 31.99 -13.38 -11.68
CA MET A 802 32.17 -11.92 -11.60
C MET A 802 31.30 -11.33 -10.47
N THR A 803 31.90 -11.22 -9.28
CA THR A 803 31.22 -10.75 -8.05
C THR A 803 30.87 -9.26 -8.06
N ASP A 804 31.63 -8.46 -8.80
CA ASP A 804 31.39 -7.02 -8.96
C ASP A 804 30.56 -6.72 -10.21
N TRP A 805 29.71 -5.68 -10.13
CA TRP A 805 28.94 -5.19 -11.26
C TRP A 805 29.19 -3.70 -11.50
N LYS A 806 29.55 -3.34 -12.72
CA LYS A 806 29.72 -1.96 -13.19
C LYS A 806 28.83 -1.72 -14.41
N PHE A 807 28.07 -0.62 -14.38
CA PHE A 807 27.12 -0.27 -15.45
C PHE A 807 27.80 -0.11 -16.82
N THR A 808 28.92 0.61 -16.88
CA THR A 808 29.69 0.87 -18.11
C THR A 808 30.45 -0.35 -18.65
N GLY A 809 30.50 -1.45 -17.88
CA GLY A 809 31.48 -2.52 -18.11
C GLY A 809 32.88 -2.14 -17.63
N SER A 810 33.76 -3.13 -17.56
CA SER A 810 35.18 -3.00 -17.26
C SER A 810 35.96 -3.78 -18.31
N LEU A 811 37.21 -3.41 -18.56
CA LEU A 811 38.13 -4.27 -19.29
C LEU A 811 38.34 -5.58 -18.50
N PRO A 812 38.56 -6.73 -19.18
CA PRO A 812 38.92 -7.94 -18.46
C PRO A 812 40.34 -7.76 -17.88
N PRO A 813 40.71 -8.49 -16.82
CA PRO A 813 42.06 -8.40 -16.28
C PRO A 813 43.11 -8.70 -17.37
N LEU A 814 44.09 -7.80 -17.52
CA LEU A 814 45.12 -7.86 -18.56
C LEU A 814 46.50 -8.23 -18.00
N SER A 815 46.73 -8.03 -16.70
CA SER A 815 47.97 -8.44 -16.01
C SER A 815 47.72 -9.60 -15.05
N ASP A 816 48.78 -10.34 -14.71
CA ASP A 816 48.69 -11.43 -13.72
C ASP A 816 48.26 -10.91 -12.33
N GLU A 817 48.65 -9.69 -11.98
CA GLU A 817 48.27 -9.04 -10.73
C GLU A 817 46.76 -8.73 -10.67
N GLU A 818 46.18 -8.23 -11.77
CA GLU A 818 44.74 -7.98 -11.87
C GLU A 818 43.94 -9.30 -11.82
N TRP A 819 44.44 -10.37 -12.46
CA TRP A 819 43.83 -11.70 -12.38
C TRP A 819 43.82 -12.26 -10.96
N LEU A 820 44.91 -12.06 -10.21
CA LEU A 820 44.99 -12.47 -8.81
C LEU A 820 43.99 -11.69 -7.95
N GLN A 821 43.83 -10.37 -8.17
CA GLN A 821 42.87 -9.56 -7.41
C GLN A 821 41.43 -10.01 -7.63
N GLU A 822 41.01 -10.23 -8.88
CA GLU A 822 39.65 -10.73 -9.17
C GLU A 822 39.44 -12.14 -8.61
N PHE A 823 40.48 -12.98 -8.64
CA PHE A 823 40.41 -14.32 -8.05
C PHE A 823 40.27 -14.26 -6.52
N GLU A 824 40.98 -13.37 -5.83
CA GLU A 824 40.81 -13.17 -4.38
C GLU A 824 39.41 -12.70 -4.01
N LYS A 825 38.77 -11.85 -4.82
CA LYS A 825 37.36 -11.50 -4.63
C LYS A 825 36.44 -12.71 -4.81
N TYR A 826 36.68 -13.51 -5.85
CA TYR A 826 35.91 -14.72 -6.08
C TYR A 826 36.05 -15.73 -4.93
N LYS A 827 37.25 -15.84 -4.31
CA LYS A 827 37.49 -16.68 -3.13
C LYS A 827 36.61 -16.34 -1.92
N GLN A 828 36.15 -15.10 -1.83
CA GLN A 828 35.26 -14.64 -0.76
C GLN A 828 33.80 -15.01 -1.01
N SER A 829 33.43 -15.35 -2.25
CA SER A 829 32.06 -15.72 -2.63
C SER A 829 31.62 -17.03 -1.96
N PRO A 830 30.30 -17.20 -1.73
CA PRO A 830 29.77 -18.48 -1.27
C PRO A 830 30.08 -19.64 -2.22
N GLU A 831 30.07 -19.41 -3.54
CA GLU A 831 30.33 -20.43 -4.56
C GLU A 831 31.75 -20.99 -4.45
N TYR A 832 32.77 -20.15 -4.27
CA TYR A 832 34.13 -20.63 -4.03
C TYR A 832 34.25 -21.38 -2.71
N LYS A 833 33.69 -20.82 -1.62
CA LYS A 833 33.81 -21.41 -0.28
C LYS A 833 33.20 -22.81 -0.18
N ARG A 834 32.09 -23.05 -0.90
CA ARG A 834 31.28 -24.27 -0.76
C ARG A 834 31.41 -25.25 -1.93
N VAL A 835 31.59 -24.78 -3.16
CA VAL A 835 31.57 -25.61 -4.37
C VAL A 835 32.96 -25.70 -5.00
N ASN A 836 33.63 -24.57 -5.20
CA ASN A 836 34.90 -24.49 -5.94
C ASN A 836 36.13 -24.38 -5.02
N LYS A 837 36.06 -24.94 -3.81
CA LYS A 837 37.12 -24.84 -2.80
C LYS A 837 38.40 -25.49 -3.31
N GLY A 838 39.48 -24.72 -3.42
CA GLY A 838 40.77 -25.19 -3.93
C GLY A 838 40.93 -25.11 -5.45
N MET A 839 40.00 -24.45 -6.15
CA MET A 839 40.11 -24.15 -7.59
C MET A 839 41.42 -23.42 -7.91
N LYS A 840 42.04 -23.72 -9.06
CA LYS A 840 43.24 -23.01 -9.53
C LYS A 840 42.84 -21.76 -10.32
N ILE A 841 43.74 -20.79 -10.40
CA ILE A 841 43.48 -19.54 -11.13
C ILE A 841 43.17 -19.75 -12.62
N GLU A 842 43.71 -20.81 -13.24
CA GLU A 842 43.41 -21.14 -14.65
C GLU A 842 41.97 -21.61 -14.86
N ASP A 843 41.42 -22.37 -13.90
CA ASP A 843 40.01 -22.78 -13.92
C ASP A 843 39.09 -21.59 -13.66
N PHE A 844 39.51 -20.65 -12.79
CA PHE A 844 38.81 -19.39 -12.55
C PHE A 844 38.77 -18.51 -13.80
N LYS A 845 39.89 -18.38 -14.54
CA LYS A 845 39.94 -17.63 -15.80
C LYS A 845 38.90 -18.14 -16.79
N PHE A 846 38.71 -19.46 -16.90
CA PHE A 846 37.70 -20.04 -17.80
C PHE A 846 36.28 -19.58 -17.44
N ILE A 847 35.86 -19.74 -16.18
CA ILE A 847 34.51 -19.34 -15.76
C ILE A 847 34.31 -17.81 -15.85
N TYR A 848 35.34 -17.04 -15.51
CA TYR A 848 35.34 -15.58 -15.66
C TYR A 848 35.13 -15.16 -17.12
N TRP A 849 35.85 -15.76 -18.05
CA TRP A 849 35.74 -15.44 -19.48
C TRP A 849 34.36 -15.74 -20.04
N MET A 850 33.73 -16.84 -19.62
CA MET A 850 32.37 -17.18 -20.04
C MET A 850 31.36 -16.12 -19.60
N GLU A 851 31.40 -15.72 -18.33
CA GLU A 851 30.51 -14.70 -17.82
C GLU A 851 30.79 -13.31 -18.39
N TYR A 852 32.07 -12.94 -18.51
CA TYR A 852 32.51 -11.69 -19.12
C TYR A 852 32.02 -11.59 -20.57
N ALA A 853 32.22 -12.64 -21.37
CA ALA A 853 31.77 -12.69 -22.76
C ALA A 853 30.25 -12.50 -22.85
N HIS A 854 29.46 -13.20 -22.03
CA HIS A 854 28.01 -13.05 -22.00
C HIS A 854 27.59 -11.61 -21.65
N ARG A 855 28.19 -11.01 -20.60
CA ARG A 855 27.91 -9.65 -20.15
C ARG A 855 28.31 -8.58 -21.20
N MET A 856 29.43 -8.76 -21.90
CA MET A 856 29.87 -7.82 -22.94
C MET A 856 29.09 -7.98 -24.24
N TRP A 857 28.74 -9.20 -24.62
CA TRP A 857 27.94 -9.47 -25.82
C TRP A 857 26.54 -8.84 -25.72
N GLY A 858 25.96 -8.79 -24.52
CA GLY A 858 24.70 -8.08 -24.25
C GLY A 858 24.83 -6.55 -24.33
N ARG A 859 25.93 -5.97 -23.85
CA ARG A 859 26.20 -4.52 -24.01
C ARG A 859 26.42 -4.14 -25.47
N GLY A 860 27.17 -4.96 -26.20
CA GLY A 860 27.38 -4.81 -27.64
C GLY A 860 26.06 -4.82 -28.43
N LEU A 861 25.12 -5.70 -28.06
CA LEU A 861 23.76 -5.70 -28.60
C LEU A 861 23.04 -4.36 -28.38
N GLY A 862 23.14 -3.80 -27.18
CA GLY A 862 22.55 -2.49 -26.85
C GLY A 862 23.03 -1.38 -27.80
N ILE A 863 24.33 -1.35 -28.10
CA ILE A 863 24.94 -0.40 -29.06
C ILE A 863 24.48 -0.69 -30.48
N MET A 864 24.53 -1.96 -30.91
CA MET A 864 24.12 -2.41 -32.25
C MET A 864 22.64 -2.14 -32.51
N PHE A 865 21.80 -2.10 -31.47
CA PHE A 865 20.40 -1.69 -31.59
C PHE A 865 20.24 -0.16 -31.57
N ALA A 866 20.85 0.53 -30.61
CA ALA A 866 20.64 1.97 -30.39
C ALA A 866 21.15 2.84 -31.55
N LEU A 867 22.31 2.51 -32.15
CA LEU A 867 22.91 3.32 -33.21
C LEU A 867 22.06 3.29 -34.50
N PRO A 868 21.70 2.12 -35.09
CA PRO A 868 20.84 2.10 -36.26
C PRO A 868 19.42 2.59 -35.96
N TYR A 869 18.89 2.36 -34.76
CA TYR A 869 17.60 2.92 -34.34
C TYR A 869 17.61 4.45 -34.41
N SER A 870 18.63 5.09 -33.82
CA SER A 870 18.79 6.54 -33.83
C SER A 870 18.99 7.07 -35.25
N TYR A 871 19.78 6.37 -36.07
CA TYR A 871 19.98 6.69 -37.47
C TYR A 871 18.68 6.64 -38.29
N PHE A 872 17.91 5.54 -38.18
CA PHE A 872 16.65 5.40 -38.92
C PHE A 872 15.56 6.34 -38.44
N LEU A 873 15.55 6.69 -37.15
CA LEU A 873 14.68 7.73 -36.59
C LEU A 873 15.02 9.10 -37.19
N HIS A 874 16.31 9.47 -37.19
CA HIS A 874 16.78 10.74 -37.76
C HIS A 874 16.54 10.85 -39.27
N LYS A 875 16.72 9.75 -40.02
CA LYS A 875 16.40 9.67 -41.46
C LYS A 875 14.90 9.65 -41.76
N GLY A 876 14.04 9.60 -40.74
CA GLY A 876 12.59 9.50 -40.90
C GLY A 876 12.11 8.18 -41.51
N TYR A 877 12.97 7.15 -41.56
CA TYR A 877 12.66 5.84 -42.16
C TYR A 877 11.66 5.04 -41.33
N ILE A 878 11.54 5.29 -40.03
CA ILE A 878 10.59 4.58 -39.18
C ILE A 878 9.38 5.47 -38.85
N THR A 879 8.17 4.93 -38.92
CA THR A 879 6.97 5.66 -38.46
C THR A 879 6.94 5.78 -36.95
N VAL A 880 6.14 6.72 -36.41
CA VAL A 880 5.94 6.86 -34.95
C VAL A 880 5.53 5.53 -34.30
N ARG A 881 4.67 4.76 -34.98
CA ARG A 881 4.21 3.45 -34.49
C ARG A 881 5.33 2.43 -34.40
N LEU A 882 6.20 2.36 -35.43
CA LEU A 882 7.37 1.49 -35.38
C LEU A 882 8.38 2.02 -34.36
N GLY A 883 8.59 3.34 -34.30
CA GLY A 883 9.43 4.03 -33.33
C GLY A 883 9.09 3.65 -31.89
N LEU A 884 7.82 3.79 -31.48
CA LEU A 884 7.35 3.43 -30.13
C LEU A 884 7.55 1.94 -29.82
N ARG A 885 7.28 1.07 -30.79
CA ARG A 885 7.49 -0.38 -30.64
C ARG A 885 8.97 -0.72 -30.46
N LEU A 886 9.86 -0.07 -31.21
CA LEU A 886 11.31 -0.25 -31.09
C LEU A 886 11.85 0.37 -29.78
N SER A 887 11.29 1.50 -29.32
CA SER A 887 11.61 2.05 -28.00
C SER A 887 11.25 1.09 -26.88
N ALA A 888 10.07 0.45 -26.96
CA ALA A 888 9.65 -0.56 -25.99
C ALA A 888 10.58 -1.79 -26.00
N LEU A 889 10.96 -2.29 -27.18
CA LEU A 889 11.92 -3.40 -27.30
C LEU A 889 13.31 -3.02 -26.79
N PHE A 890 13.76 -1.78 -27.03
CA PHE A 890 15.01 -1.26 -26.48
C PHE A 890 14.96 -1.16 -24.96
N ALA A 891 13.87 -0.65 -24.39
CA ALA A 891 13.68 -0.57 -22.94
C ALA A 891 13.66 -1.95 -22.29
N LEU A 892 12.97 -2.93 -22.89
CA LEU A 892 12.99 -4.33 -22.45
C LEU A 892 14.40 -4.93 -22.55
N GLY A 893 15.13 -4.65 -23.64
CA GLY A 893 16.52 -5.06 -23.82
C GLY A 893 17.48 -4.43 -22.80
N ALA A 894 17.32 -3.16 -22.46
CA ALA A 894 18.09 -2.51 -21.40
C ALA A 894 17.74 -3.13 -20.04
N GLY A 895 16.46 -3.41 -19.79
CA GLY A 895 15.97 -4.10 -18.61
C GLY A 895 16.52 -5.52 -18.44
N GLN A 896 16.90 -6.21 -19.51
CA GLN A 896 17.57 -7.52 -19.41
C GLN A 896 18.86 -7.47 -18.59
N GLY A 897 19.64 -6.39 -18.69
CA GLY A 897 20.84 -6.20 -17.87
C GLY A 897 20.50 -6.14 -16.38
N PHE A 898 19.39 -5.48 -16.03
CA PHE A 898 18.89 -5.41 -14.66
C PHE A 898 18.40 -6.77 -14.15
N ILE A 899 17.58 -7.48 -14.94
CA ILE A 899 17.09 -8.81 -14.58
C ILE A 899 18.26 -9.79 -14.43
N GLY A 900 19.27 -9.71 -15.31
CA GLY A 900 20.50 -10.51 -15.22
C GLY A 900 21.29 -10.23 -13.95
N TRP A 901 21.49 -8.96 -13.58
CA TRP A 901 22.12 -8.60 -12.30
C TRP A 901 21.31 -9.11 -11.10
N TRP A 902 19.98 -8.94 -11.11
CA TRP A 902 19.10 -9.44 -10.05
C TRP A 902 19.17 -10.96 -9.88
N MET A 903 19.29 -11.69 -10.99
CA MET A 903 19.52 -13.13 -11.01
C MET A 903 20.88 -13.49 -10.39
N VAL A 904 21.99 -12.89 -10.84
CA VAL A 904 23.34 -13.15 -10.32
C VAL A 904 23.43 -12.83 -8.83
N LYS A 905 22.85 -11.71 -8.39
CA LYS A 905 22.82 -11.31 -6.98
C LYS A 905 22.25 -12.40 -6.07
N SER A 906 21.20 -13.11 -6.50
CA SER A 906 20.65 -14.22 -5.68
C SER A 906 21.63 -15.36 -5.44
N GLY A 907 22.56 -15.61 -6.36
CA GLY A 907 23.54 -16.68 -6.19
C GLY A 907 24.75 -16.28 -5.36
N LEU A 908 24.94 -14.99 -5.09
CA LEU A 908 26.01 -14.45 -4.25
C LEU A 908 25.59 -14.23 -2.79
N GLU A 909 24.29 -14.35 -2.48
CA GLU A 909 23.76 -14.32 -1.11
C GLU A 909 24.10 -15.64 -0.37
N GLU A 910 24.33 -15.57 0.95
CA GLU A 910 24.60 -16.78 1.72
C GLU A 910 23.35 -17.69 1.73
N PRO A 911 23.48 -18.99 1.41
CA PRO A 911 22.35 -19.90 1.44
C PRO A 911 21.79 -20.05 2.86
N PRO A 912 20.46 -20.19 3.01
CA PRO A 912 19.76 -20.22 4.31
C PRO A 912 20.13 -21.42 5.20
N SER A 913 20.81 -22.43 4.64
CA SER A 913 21.38 -23.54 5.40
C SER A 913 22.79 -23.88 4.90
N GLU A 914 23.59 -24.52 5.76
CA GLU A 914 24.95 -24.98 5.42
C GLU A 914 24.94 -26.08 4.34
N TYR A 915 23.87 -26.87 4.26
CA TYR A 915 23.70 -27.96 3.29
C TYR A 915 23.22 -27.49 1.90
N SER A 916 22.87 -26.22 1.74
CA SER A 916 22.40 -25.66 0.47
C SER A 916 23.56 -25.14 -0.38
N GLN A 917 23.64 -25.58 -1.64
CA GLN A 917 24.62 -25.06 -2.60
C GLN A 917 24.24 -23.65 -3.06
N PRO A 918 25.19 -22.70 -3.13
CA PRO A 918 24.98 -21.39 -3.73
C PRO A 918 24.59 -21.54 -5.20
N ARG A 919 23.41 -21.03 -5.55
CA ARG A 919 22.89 -21.04 -6.91
C ARG A 919 21.94 -19.87 -7.11
N VAL A 920 21.82 -19.41 -8.35
CA VAL A 920 20.82 -18.40 -8.69
C VAL A 920 19.42 -18.96 -8.48
N SER A 921 18.49 -18.11 -8.04
CA SER A 921 17.09 -18.48 -7.86
C SER A 921 16.48 -18.99 -9.18
N PRO A 922 15.83 -20.18 -9.20
CA PRO A 922 15.16 -20.70 -10.39
C PRO A 922 14.11 -19.74 -10.97
N TYR A 923 13.42 -18.99 -10.10
CA TYR A 923 12.46 -17.96 -10.49
C TYR A 923 13.12 -16.79 -11.23
N ARG A 924 14.28 -16.32 -10.75
CA ARG A 924 15.01 -15.21 -11.38
C ARG A 924 15.61 -15.64 -12.71
N LEU A 925 16.12 -16.88 -12.80
CA LEU A 925 16.59 -17.48 -14.06
C LEU A 925 15.45 -17.62 -15.08
N ALA A 926 14.29 -18.13 -14.65
CA ALA A 926 13.11 -18.25 -15.49
C ALA A 926 12.62 -16.89 -15.99
N ALA A 927 12.57 -15.87 -15.13
CA ALA A 927 12.24 -14.50 -15.51
C ALA A 927 13.21 -13.92 -16.54
N HIS A 928 14.52 -14.12 -16.35
CA HIS A 928 15.55 -13.66 -17.27
C HIS A 928 15.38 -14.29 -18.66
N LEU A 929 15.30 -15.62 -18.72
CA LEU A 929 15.14 -16.37 -19.98
C LEU A 929 13.80 -16.04 -20.67
N THR A 930 12.71 -15.93 -19.91
CA THR A 930 11.37 -15.62 -20.44
C THR A 930 11.36 -14.24 -21.09
N SER A 931 11.97 -13.25 -20.44
CA SER A 931 12.05 -11.90 -20.99
C SER A 931 12.98 -11.84 -22.22
N ALA A 932 14.07 -12.62 -22.26
CA ALA A 932 14.90 -12.77 -23.46
C ALA A 932 14.11 -13.39 -24.64
N PHE A 933 13.31 -14.43 -24.39
CA PHE A 933 12.40 -15.02 -25.38
C PHE A 933 11.33 -14.04 -25.86
N ALA A 934 10.80 -13.20 -24.97
CA ALA A 934 9.83 -12.17 -25.32
C ALA A 934 10.44 -11.09 -26.22
N ILE A 935 11.66 -10.62 -25.90
CA ILE A 935 12.40 -9.65 -26.73
C ILE A 935 12.71 -10.24 -28.11
N TYR A 936 13.24 -11.46 -28.14
CA TYR A 936 13.50 -12.17 -29.40
C TYR A 936 12.22 -12.29 -30.24
N SER A 937 11.13 -12.76 -29.63
CA SER A 937 9.85 -12.93 -30.30
C SER A 937 9.29 -11.60 -30.82
N GLY A 938 9.43 -10.53 -30.04
CA GLY A 938 9.05 -9.18 -30.43
C GLY A 938 9.88 -8.64 -31.59
N LEU A 939 11.20 -8.87 -31.59
CA LEU A 939 12.09 -8.49 -32.68
C LEU A 939 11.77 -9.26 -33.97
N VAL A 940 11.65 -10.58 -33.90
CA VAL A 940 11.28 -11.43 -35.05
C VAL A 940 9.91 -11.02 -35.60
N TRP A 941 8.89 -10.86 -34.75
CA TRP A 941 7.56 -10.44 -35.20
C TRP A 941 7.57 -9.05 -35.84
N THR A 942 8.38 -8.14 -35.32
CA THR A 942 8.53 -6.78 -35.87
C THR A 942 9.26 -6.82 -37.21
N ALA A 943 10.35 -7.59 -37.31
CA ALA A 943 11.09 -7.80 -38.56
C ALA A 943 10.19 -8.41 -39.64
N LEU A 944 9.42 -9.45 -39.31
CA LEU A 944 8.44 -10.06 -40.21
C LEU A 944 7.35 -9.07 -40.62
N SER A 945 6.89 -8.20 -39.71
CA SER A 945 5.89 -7.17 -40.03
C SER A 945 6.44 -6.06 -40.95
N VAL A 946 7.75 -5.80 -40.91
CA VAL A 946 8.43 -4.87 -41.82
C VAL A 946 8.66 -5.51 -43.18
N VAL A 947 9.15 -6.75 -43.23
CA VAL A 947 9.54 -7.41 -44.50
C VAL A 947 8.35 -8.06 -45.22
N MET A 948 7.35 -8.53 -44.48
CA MET A 948 6.09 -9.04 -45.01
C MET A 948 4.94 -8.22 -44.42
N PRO A 949 4.59 -7.03 -44.95
CA PRO A 949 3.52 -6.18 -44.42
C PRO A 949 2.13 -6.79 -44.58
N GLU A 950 1.92 -7.58 -45.63
CA GLU A 950 0.72 -8.40 -45.87
C GLU A 950 1.04 -9.90 -45.79
N PRO A 951 0.10 -10.74 -45.30
CA PRO A 951 0.26 -12.18 -45.34
C PRO A 951 0.07 -12.74 -46.76
N PRO A 952 0.62 -13.93 -47.08
CA PRO A 952 0.39 -14.59 -48.36
C PRO A 952 -1.10 -14.93 -48.54
N ALA A 953 -1.78 -14.20 -49.43
CA ALA A 953 -3.18 -14.40 -49.75
C ALA A 953 -3.42 -14.06 -51.22
N GLU A 954 -3.66 -15.09 -52.04
CA GLU A 954 -4.02 -14.93 -53.48
C GLU A 954 -5.45 -15.39 -53.77
N SER A 955 -6.12 -16.04 -52.80
CA SER A 955 -7.51 -16.47 -52.92
C SER A 955 -8.26 -16.38 -51.58
N LEU A 956 -9.58 -16.22 -51.65
CA LEU A 956 -10.44 -16.24 -50.45
C LEU A 956 -10.48 -17.62 -49.77
N THR A 957 -10.22 -18.71 -50.50
CA THR A 957 -10.13 -20.05 -49.91
C THR A 957 -8.91 -20.19 -49.01
N TRP A 958 -7.75 -19.67 -49.44
CA TRP A 958 -6.53 -19.63 -48.62
C TRP A 958 -6.68 -18.78 -47.37
N VAL A 959 -7.37 -17.64 -47.46
CA VAL A 959 -7.67 -16.81 -46.28
C VAL A 959 -8.53 -17.58 -45.27
N ARG A 960 -9.56 -18.31 -45.73
CA ARG A 960 -10.40 -19.15 -44.85
C ARG A 960 -9.61 -20.30 -44.23
N GLY A 961 -8.72 -20.93 -45.02
CA GLY A 961 -7.80 -21.96 -44.53
C GLY A 961 -6.85 -21.42 -43.46
N ALA A 962 -6.24 -20.25 -43.69
CA ALA A 962 -5.34 -19.57 -42.76
C ALA A 962 -6.00 -19.26 -41.41
N VAL A 963 -7.28 -18.84 -41.39
CA VAL A 963 -8.03 -18.61 -40.14
C VAL A 963 -8.15 -19.89 -39.32
N LYS A 964 -8.42 -21.04 -39.96
CA LYS A 964 -8.48 -22.34 -39.28
C LYS A 964 -7.12 -22.75 -38.73
N VAL A 965 -6.06 -22.59 -39.54
CA VAL A 965 -4.67 -22.85 -39.10
C VAL A 965 -4.32 -21.98 -37.89
N LYS A 966 -4.65 -20.68 -37.91
CA LYS A 966 -4.35 -19.76 -36.80
C LYS A 966 -5.00 -20.18 -35.48
N ARG A 967 -6.27 -20.63 -35.52
CA ARG A 967 -6.98 -21.10 -34.32
C ARG A 967 -6.29 -22.29 -33.65
N LEU A 968 -5.62 -23.13 -34.44
CA LEU A 968 -4.85 -24.28 -33.94
C LEU A 968 -3.42 -23.88 -33.58
N ALA A 969 -2.76 -23.06 -34.40
CA ALA A 969 -1.36 -22.70 -34.25
C ALA A 969 -1.08 -21.76 -33.06
N LEU A 970 -2.04 -20.93 -32.64
CA LEU A 970 -1.83 -20.01 -31.52
C LEU A 970 -1.72 -20.74 -30.17
N PRO A 971 -2.67 -21.64 -29.78
CA PRO A 971 -2.51 -22.46 -28.57
C PRO A 971 -1.25 -23.32 -28.58
N VAL A 972 -0.90 -23.92 -29.72
CA VAL A 972 0.34 -24.70 -29.88
C VAL A 972 1.57 -23.82 -29.66
N GLY A 973 1.56 -22.57 -30.14
CA GLY A 973 2.65 -21.62 -29.95
C GLY A 973 2.84 -21.23 -28.48
N LEU A 974 1.72 -21.04 -27.76
CA LEU A 974 1.74 -20.79 -26.31
C LEU A 974 2.29 -21.99 -25.55
N LEU A 975 1.89 -23.21 -25.91
CA LEU A 975 2.41 -24.44 -25.31
C LEU A 975 3.92 -24.61 -25.57
N VAL A 976 4.40 -24.36 -26.79
CA VAL A 976 5.86 -24.36 -27.09
C VAL A 976 6.60 -23.35 -26.19
N GLY A 977 6.02 -22.16 -25.98
CA GLY A 977 6.58 -21.16 -25.07
C GLY A 977 6.62 -21.63 -23.62
N LEU A 978 5.53 -22.22 -23.13
CA LEU A 978 5.45 -22.76 -21.78
C LEU A 978 6.47 -23.89 -21.56
N THR A 979 6.62 -24.79 -22.52
CA THR A 979 7.62 -25.86 -22.50
C THR A 979 9.03 -25.28 -22.45
N ALA A 980 9.34 -24.28 -23.27
CA ALA A 980 10.65 -23.61 -23.23
C ALA A 980 10.94 -22.95 -21.87
N ILE A 981 9.95 -22.26 -21.28
CA ILE A 981 10.07 -21.61 -19.97
C ILE A 981 10.24 -22.65 -18.85
N SER A 982 9.52 -23.77 -18.88
CA SER A 982 9.70 -24.85 -17.90
C SER A 982 11.13 -25.41 -17.89
N GLY A 983 11.82 -25.38 -19.04
CA GLY A 983 13.24 -25.74 -19.13
C GLY A 983 14.16 -24.82 -18.30
N ALA A 984 13.77 -23.57 -18.06
CA ALA A 984 14.51 -22.66 -17.17
C ALA A 984 14.48 -23.13 -15.71
N PHE A 985 13.36 -23.70 -15.27
CA PHE A 985 13.24 -24.29 -13.94
C PHE A 985 14.01 -25.61 -13.84
N VAL A 986 14.04 -26.41 -14.92
CA VAL A 986 14.90 -27.60 -14.99
C VAL A 986 16.37 -27.21 -14.83
N ALA A 987 16.83 -26.19 -15.57
CA ALA A 987 18.18 -25.68 -15.45
C ALA A 987 18.43 -25.01 -14.10
N GLY A 988 17.48 -24.25 -13.54
CA GLY A 988 17.62 -23.55 -12.26
C GLY A 988 17.76 -24.49 -11.07
N ASN A 989 17.05 -25.61 -11.08
CA ASN A 989 17.08 -26.62 -10.02
C ASN A 989 18.14 -27.71 -10.25
N ASP A 990 18.91 -27.67 -11.34
CA ASP A 990 19.76 -28.77 -11.81
C ASP A 990 18.99 -30.10 -11.99
N ALA A 991 17.68 -30.01 -12.24
CA ALA A 991 16.77 -31.16 -12.30
C ALA A 991 17.06 -32.10 -13.48
N GLY A 992 17.82 -31.65 -14.47
CA GLY A 992 18.32 -32.51 -15.55
C GLY A 992 19.24 -33.65 -15.08
N HIS A 993 19.79 -33.57 -13.86
CA HIS A 993 20.64 -34.59 -13.26
C HIS A 993 19.93 -35.52 -12.27
N ALA A 994 18.62 -35.34 -12.04
CA ALA A 994 17.89 -36.10 -11.02
C ALA A 994 17.53 -37.52 -11.49
N PHE A 995 16.75 -37.64 -12.56
CA PHE A 995 16.40 -38.93 -13.16
C PHE A 995 16.86 -38.98 -14.61
N ASN A 996 17.90 -39.75 -14.91
CA ASN A 996 18.52 -39.81 -16.25
C ASN A 996 18.08 -41.04 -17.08
N THR A 997 16.88 -41.58 -16.82
CA THR A 997 16.21 -42.59 -17.65
C THR A 997 15.02 -41.99 -18.41
N PHE A 998 14.59 -42.65 -19.48
CA PHE A 998 13.40 -42.29 -20.28
C PHE A 998 12.78 -43.57 -20.89
N PRO A 999 11.44 -43.75 -20.94
CA PRO A 999 10.41 -42.77 -20.57
C PRO A 999 10.14 -42.66 -19.06
N LYS A 1000 10.53 -43.67 -18.27
CA LYS A 1000 10.42 -43.67 -16.81
C LYS A 1000 11.39 -42.69 -16.14
N MET A 1001 11.16 -42.39 -14.87
CA MET A 1001 12.04 -41.62 -13.98
C MET A 1001 12.63 -42.58 -12.94
N GLY A 1002 13.83 -43.10 -13.20
CA GLY A 1002 14.36 -44.28 -12.51
C GLY A 1002 13.57 -45.53 -12.91
N ASP A 1003 13.12 -46.31 -11.94
CA ASP A 1003 12.30 -47.53 -12.14
C ASP A 1003 10.79 -47.25 -12.14
N VAL A 1004 10.38 -46.02 -11.78
CA VAL A 1004 8.98 -45.59 -11.61
C VAL A 1004 8.54 -44.59 -12.68
N TRP A 1005 7.23 -44.42 -12.84
CA TRP A 1005 6.66 -43.43 -13.77
C TRP A 1005 6.51 -42.04 -13.14
N ILE A 1006 6.19 -42.00 -11.85
CA ILE A 1006 5.99 -40.80 -11.06
C ILE A 1006 6.77 -41.03 -9.75
N PRO A 1007 7.78 -40.20 -9.43
CA PRO A 1007 8.47 -40.26 -8.14
C PRO A 1007 7.53 -39.99 -6.96
N ASP A 1008 7.81 -40.58 -5.79
CA ASP A 1008 6.93 -40.46 -4.61
C ASP A 1008 7.00 -39.07 -3.95
N ASP A 1009 8.08 -38.32 -4.20
CA ASP A 1009 8.39 -37.04 -3.54
C ASP A 1009 7.72 -35.82 -4.19
N ILE A 1010 6.90 -35.99 -5.24
CA ILE A 1010 6.42 -34.89 -6.09
C ILE A 1010 5.52 -33.84 -5.39
N PHE A 1011 5.04 -34.12 -4.18
CA PHE A 1011 4.19 -33.22 -3.39
C PHE A 1011 4.69 -32.99 -1.96
N GLU A 1012 5.96 -33.29 -1.68
CA GLU A 1012 6.55 -33.18 -0.34
C GLU A 1012 6.68 -31.73 0.15
N MET A 1013 6.95 -30.76 -0.74
CA MET A 1013 7.14 -29.36 -0.32
C MET A 1013 5.80 -28.68 0.03
N LYS A 1014 5.82 -27.81 1.06
CA LYS A 1014 4.69 -26.96 1.46
C LYS A 1014 5.04 -25.46 1.34
N PRO A 1015 4.09 -24.61 0.90
CA PRO A 1015 2.80 -24.96 0.30
C PRO A 1015 2.94 -25.76 -1.01
N LEU A 1016 1.92 -26.54 -1.36
CA LEU A 1016 1.95 -27.52 -2.47
C LEU A 1016 2.44 -26.92 -3.79
N ILE A 1017 2.10 -25.65 -4.05
CA ILE A 1017 2.49 -24.92 -5.27
C ILE A 1017 4.00 -24.86 -5.49
N ARG A 1018 4.81 -24.90 -4.43
CA ARG A 1018 6.28 -24.85 -4.53
C ARG A 1018 6.84 -26.07 -5.26
N ASN A 1019 6.19 -27.22 -5.21
CA ASN A 1019 6.71 -28.42 -5.87
C ASN A 1019 6.86 -28.22 -7.38
N PHE A 1020 5.90 -27.57 -8.04
CA PHE A 1020 5.92 -27.32 -9.49
C PHE A 1020 7.08 -26.40 -9.95
N PHE A 1021 7.81 -25.77 -9.03
CA PHE A 1021 8.87 -24.80 -9.35
C PHE A 1021 10.21 -25.06 -8.64
N GLU A 1022 10.20 -25.71 -7.48
CA GLU A 1022 11.36 -25.91 -6.60
C GLU A 1022 11.66 -27.40 -6.32
N ASN A 1023 10.65 -28.28 -6.43
CA ASN A 1023 10.88 -29.71 -6.25
C ASN A 1023 11.51 -30.29 -7.52
N THR A 1024 12.73 -30.78 -7.39
CA THR A 1024 13.54 -31.29 -8.50
C THR A 1024 12.81 -32.37 -9.31
N SER A 1025 12.15 -33.31 -8.63
CA SER A 1025 11.43 -34.43 -9.24
C SER A 1025 10.20 -33.95 -10.00
N THR A 1026 9.39 -33.08 -9.37
CA THR A 1026 8.18 -32.50 -9.99
C THR A 1026 8.54 -31.63 -11.19
N VAL A 1027 9.52 -30.74 -11.07
CA VAL A 1027 9.97 -29.86 -12.16
C VAL A 1027 10.45 -30.67 -13.37
N GLN A 1028 11.19 -31.76 -13.15
CA GLN A 1028 11.63 -32.62 -14.25
C GLN A 1028 10.46 -33.38 -14.89
N LEU A 1029 9.52 -33.88 -14.09
CA LEU A 1029 8.31 -34.56 -14.56
C LEU A 1029 7.44 -33.62 -15.40
N ASP A 1030 7.16 -32.41 -14.91
CA ASP A 1030 6.37 -31.39 -15.60
C ASP A 1030 6.96 -31.06 -16.97
N HIS A 1031 8.28 -30.87 -17.05
CA HIS A 1031 8.95 -30.59 -18.31
C HIS A 1031 8.82 -31.75 -19.31
N ARG A 1032 8.91 -33.01 -18.86
CA ARG A 1032 8.70 -34.21 -19.70
C ARG A 1032 7.26 -34.28 -20.23
N ILE A 1033 6.28 -33.99 -19.38
CA ILE A 1033 4.86 -33.96 -19.75
C ILE A 1033 4.61 -32.85 -20.79
N LEU A 1034 5.11 -31.64 -20.53
CA LEU A 1034 5.00 -30.50 -21.45
C LEU A 1034 5.67 -30.77 -22.81
N ALA A 1035 6.86 -31.38 -22.82
CA ALA A 1035 7.55 -31.76 -24.05
C ALA A 1035 6.74 -32.78 -24.88
N THR A 1036 6.18 -33.78 -24.21
CA THR A 1036 5.34 -34.81 -24.85
C THR A 1036 4.05 -34.20 -25.40
N ALA A 1037 3.37 -33.37 -24.62
CA ALA A 1037 2.17 -32.65 -25.03
C ALA A 1037 2.44 -31.71 -26.21
N THR A 1038 3.61 -31.05 -26.23
CA THR A 1038 4.04 -30.19 -27.33
C THR A 1038 4.19 -30.97 -28.62
N LEU A 1039 4.89 -32.11 -28.59
CA LEU A 1039 5.07 -32.96 -29.77
C LEU A 1039 3.73 -33.47 -30.31
N ILE A 1040 2.86 -33.97 -29.43
CA ILE A 1040 1.51 -34.42 -29.81
C ILE A 1040 0.70 -33.28 -30.44
N SER A 1041 0.75 -32.09 -29.85
CA SER A 1041 0.00 -30.93 -30.34
C SER A 1041 0.51 -30.43 -31.70
N VAL A 1042 1.83 -30.47 -31.94
CA VAL A 1042 2.42 -30.15 -33.25
C VAL A 1042 2.06 -31.21 -34.30
N CYS A 1043 2.09 -32.51 -33.94
CA CYS A 1043 1.63 -33.60 -34.80
C CYS A 1043 0.15 -33.44 -35.17
N ALA A 1044 -0.70 -33.10 -34.20
CA ALA A 1044 -2.12 -32.84 -34.41
C ALA A 1044 -2.34 -31.64 -35.34
N LEU A 1045 -1.61 -30.53 -35.12
CA LEU A 1045 -1.64 -29.35 -36.01
C LEU A 1045 -1.28 -29.72 -37.45
N TRP A 1046 -0.22 -30.48 -37.66
CA TRP A 1046 0.18 -30.94 -38.99
C TRP A 1046 -0.88 -31.84 -39.62
N TRP A 1047 -1.41 -32.80 -38.86
CA TRP A 1047 -2.43 -33.73 -39.34
C TRP A 1047 -3.74 -33.04 -39.73
N SER A 1048 -4.27 -32.18 -38.86
CA SER A 1048 -5.52 -31.46 -39.06
C SER A 1048 -5.50 -30.47 -40.22
N THR A 1049 -4.32 -30.06 -40.68
CA THR A 1049 -4.16 -29.06 -41.74
C THR A 1049 -3.90 -29.67 -43.13
N ARG A 1050 -3.65 -30.99 -43.25
CA ARG A 1050 -3.32 -31.64 -44.54
C ARG A 1050 -4.40 -31.52 -45.62
N LYS A 1051 -5.66 -31.42 -45.22
CA LYS A 1051 -6.84 -31.32 -46.10
C LYS A 1051 -7.33 -29.89 -46.30
N LEU A 1052 -6.69 -28.89 -45.68
CA LEU A 1052 -7.08 -27.49 -45.85
C LEU A 1052 -6.43 -26.92 -47.12
N ASP A 1053 -7.19 -26.12 -47.86
CA ASP A 1053 -6.66 -25.31 -48.96
C ASP A 1053 -5.95 -24.08 -48.37
N ILE A 1054 -4.61 -24.15 -48.30
CA ILE A 1054 -3.73 -23.16 -47.69
C ILE A 1054 -2.52 -22.90 -48.59
N HIS A 1055 -1.98 -21.69 -48.53
CA HIS A 1055 -0.82 -21.28 -49.31
C HIS A 1055 0.37 -22.24 -49.12
N PRO A 1056 1.12 -22.62 -50.17
CA PRO A 1056 2.25 -23.57 -50.08
C PRO A 1056 3.30 -23.21 -49.03
N ALA A 1057 3.62 -21.92 -48.88
CA ALA A 1057 4.54 -21.45 -47.83
C ALA A 1057 4.03 -21.76 -46.40
N VAL A 1058 2.73 -21.60 -46.13
CA VAL A 1058 2.15 -21.95 -44.82
C VAL A 1058 2.26 -23.45 -44.58
N ARG A 1059 1.99 -24.27 -45.61
CA ARG A 1059 2.14 -25.73 -45.54
C ARG A 1059 3.58 -26.17 -45.29
N SER A 1060 4.54 -25.50 -45.92
CA SER A 1060 5.97 -25.74 -45.72
C SER A 1060 6.38 -25.41 -44.28
N VAL A 1061 5.97 -24.25 -43.73
CA VAL A 1061 6.28 -23.86 -42.36
C VAL A 1061 5.70 -24.87 -41.35
N ILE A 1062 4.46 -25.34 -41.53
CA ILE A 1062 3.87 -26.37 -40.64
C ILE A 1062 4.70 -27.67 -40.66
N GLY A 1063 5.18 -28.10 -41.85
CA GLY A 1063 6.07 -29.24 -41.99
C GLY A 1063 7.42 -29.04 -41.29
N SER A 1064 8.02 -27.85 -41.42
CA SER A 1064 9.25 -27.49 -40.74
C SER A 1064 9.08 -27.44 -39.21
N THR A 1065 7.95 -26.94 -38.71
CA THR A 1065 7.63 -26.96 -37.28
C THR A 1065 7.58 -28.40 -36.74
N LEU A 1066 6.97 -29.33 -37.48
CA LEU A 1066 6.94 -30.74 -37.09
C LEU A 1066 8.34 -31.36 -37.03
N GLY A 1067 9.16 -31.12 -38.06
CA GLY A 1067 10.54 -31.60 -38.09
C GLY A 1067 11.38 -31.05 -36.94
N MET A 1068 11.26 -29.76 -36.65
CA MET A 1068 11.97 -29.12 -35.54
C MET A 1068 11.44 -29.60 -34.17
N ALA A 1069 10.14 -29.85 -34.01
CA ALA A 1069 9.59 -30.39 -32.76
C ALA A 1069 10.11 -31.80 -32.47
N ALA A 1070 10.20 -32.66 -33.49
CA ALA A 1070 10.80 -33.98 -33.37
C ALA A 1070 12.29 -33.88 -32.98
N LEU A 1071 13.05 -33.03 -33.67
CA LEU A 1071 14.45 -32.77 -33.34
C LEU A 1071 14.62 -32.25 -31.91
N GLN A 1072 13.75 -31.34 -31.46
CA GLN A 1072 13.82 -30.75 -30.14
C GLN A 1072 13.59 -31.78 -29.02
N VAL A 1073 12.62 -32.68 -29.19
CA VAL A 1073 12.39 -33.78 -28.24
C VAL A 1073 13.57 -34.73 -28.23
N THR A 1074 14.11 -35.10 -29.41
CA THR A 1074 15.32 -35.92 -29.49
C THR A 1074 16.49 -35.27 -28.77
N LEU A 1075 16.74 -33.97 -28.97
CA LEU A 1075 17.78 -33.22 -28.25
C LEU A 1075 17.54 -33.24 -26.73
N GLY A 1076 16.30 -33.09 -26.29
CA GLY A 1076 15.95 -33.10 -24.86
C GLY A 1076 16.21 -34.46 -24.21
N VAL A 1077 15.77 -35.54 -24.88
CA VAL A 1077 16.02 -36.92 -24.43
C VAL A 1077 17.52 -37.25 -24.46
N SER A 1078 18.25 -36.87 -25.51
CA SER A 1078 19.70 -37.08 -25.57
C SER A 1078 20.45 -36.30 -24.49
N THR A 1079 20.05 -35.05 -24.22
CA THR A 1079 20.60 -34.23 -23.12
C THR A 1079 20.38 -34.91 -21.78
N LEU A 1080 19.16 -35.40 -21.55
CA LEU A 1080 18.77 -36.09 -20.34
C LEU A 1080 19.56 -37.41 -20.14
N LEU A 1081 19.60 -38.29 -21.14
CA LEU A 1081 20.27 -39.59 -21.04
C LEU A 1081 21.79 -39.47 -20.89
N SER A 1082 22.38 -38.38 -21.39
CA SER A 1082 23.83 -38.15 -21.36
C SER A 1082 24.28 -37.33 -20.15
N TYR A 1083 23.44 -37.15 -19.12
CA TYR A 1083 23.74 -36.35 -17.92
C TYR A 1083 24.08 -34.88 -18.23
N VAL A 1084 23.28 -34.25 -19.08
CA VAL A 1084 23.32 -32.82 -19.41
C VAL A 1084 24.70 -32.30 -19.88
N PRO A 1085 25.31 -32.87 -20.95
CA PRO A 1085 26.53 -32.30 -21.51
C PRO A 1085 26.28 -30.87 -21.99
N VAL A 1086 27.22 -29.95 -21.74
CA VAL A 1086 27.07 -28.51 -22.06
C VAL A 1086 26.68 -28.29 -23.52
N SER A 1087 27.26 -29.07 -24.45
CA SER A 1087 26.96 -29.00 -25.88
C SER A 1087 25.50 -29.38 -26.20
N LEU A 1088 25.01 -30.49 -25.64
CA LEU A 1088 23.64 -30.95 -25.85
C LEU A 1088 22.61 -30.05 -25.16
N GLY A 1089 22.88 -29.62 -23.93
CA GLY A 1089 22.00 -28.70 -23.20
C GLY A 1089 21.88 -27.35 -23.91
N SER A 1090 22.99 -26.80 -24.42
CA SER A 1090 22.98 -25.55 -25.19
C SER A 1090 22.31 -25.72 -26.56
N ALA A 1091 22.52 -26.86 -27.24
CA ALA A 1091 21.85 -27.18 -28.49
C ALA A 1091 20.33 -27.36 -28.30
N HIS A 1092 19.90 -27.98 -27.20
CA HIS A 1092 18.49 -28.11 -26.83
C HIS A 1092 17.86 -26.75 -26.56
N GLN A 1093 18.55 -25.85 -25.86
CA GLN A 1093 18.08 -24.47 -25.64
C GLN A 1093 17.97 -23.67 -26.96
N ALA A 1094 18.96 -23.79 -27.85
CA ALA A 1094 18.93 -23.19 -29.18
C ALA A 1094 17.78 -23.75 -30.04
N GLY A 1095 17.54 -25.06 -29.96
CA GLY A 1095 16.44 -25.73 -30.63
C GLY A 1095 15.06 -25.26 -30.13
N ALA A 1096 14.89 -24.99 -28.83
CA ALA A 1096 13.65 -24.44 -28.28
C ALA A 1096 13.31 -23.08 -28.89
N LEU A 1097 14.31 -22.18 -28.99
CA LEU A 1097 14.14 -20.86 -29.60
C LEU A 1097 13.90 -20.95 -31.11
N THR A 1098 14.51 -21.94 -31.77
CA THR A 1098 14.29 -22.23 -33.20
C THR A 1098 12.86 -22.73 -33.45
N LEU A 1099 12.35 -23.63 -32.62
CA LEU A 1099 10.95 -24.10 -32.69
C LEU A 1099 9.97 -22.94 -32.45
N MET A 1100 10.25 -22.07 -31.48
CA MET A 1100 9.48 -20.85 -31.28
C MET A 1100 9.50 -19.94 -32.51
N THR A 1101 10.65 -19.82 -33.19
CA THR A 1101 10.78 -19.04 -34.43
C THR A 1101 9.85 -19.55 -35.53
N PHE A 1102 9.78 -20.88 -35.72
CA PHE A 1102 8.82 -21.48 -36.67
C PHE A 1102 7.37 -21.21 -36.28
N MET A 1103 7.03 -21.25 -34.99
CA MET A 1103 5.68 -20.92 -34.51
C MET A 1103 5.32 -19.44 -34.72
N LEU A 1104 6.27 -18.52 -34.53
CA LEU A 1104 6.09 -17.10 -34.81
C LEU A 1104 5.90 -16.84 -36.30
N LEU A 1105 6.72 -17.47 -37.14
CA LEU A 1105 6.59 -17.39 -38.60
C LEU A 1105 5.24 -17.95 -39.07
N LEU A 1106 4.82 -19.09 -38.54
CA LEU A 1106 3.51 -19.67 -38.84
C LEU A 1106 2.38 -18.71 -38.46
N ASN A 1107 2.34 -18.25 -37.21
CA ASN A 1107 1.30 -17.34 -36.73
C ASN A 1107 1.29 -15.98 -37.44
N HIS A 1108 2.45 -15.50 -37.91
CA HIS A 1108 2.55 -14.27 -38.70
C HIS A 1108 2.03 -14.46 -40.11
N THR A 1109 2.39 -15.57 -40.78
CA THR A 1109 1.96 -15.85 -42.16
C THR A 1109 0.47 -16.15 -42.27
N VAL A 1110 -0.20 -16.57 -41.18
CA VAL A 1110 -1.66 -16.79 -41.15
C VAL A 1110 -2.46 -15.66 -40.48
N ARG A 1111 -1.86 -14.48 -40.30
CA ARG A 1111 -2.57 -13.31 -39.75
C ARG A 1111 -3.64 -12.80 -40.71
N LYS A 1112 -4.57 -11.99 -40.18
CA LYS A 1112 -5.65 -11.42 -40.97
C LYS A 1112 -5.06 -10.45 -42.03
N PRO A 1113 -5.36 -10.61 -43.32
CA PRO A 1113 -4.94 -9.65 -44.36
C PRO A 1113 -5.63 -8.29 -44.15
N SER A 1114 -5.05 -7.22 -44.70
CA SER A 1114 -5.71 -5.90 -44.65
C SER A 1114 -7.03 -5.87 -45.42
N LEU A 1115 -7.89 -4.91 -45.06
CA LEU A 1115 -9.17 -4.70 -45.76
C LEU A 1115 -8.98 -4.37 -47.25
N SER A 1116 -7.88 -3.70 -47.62
CA SER A 1116 -7.54 -3.44 -49.02
C SER A 1116 -7.19 -4.71 -49.77
N LEU A 1117 -6.34 -5.57 -49.19
CA LEU A 1117 -5.99 -6.86 -49.81
C LEU A 1117 -7.19 -7.79 -49.90
N LEU A 1118 -8.04 -7.85 -48.86
CA LEU A 1118 -9.27 -8.64 -48.89
C LEU A 1118 -10.24 -8.22 -50.01
N LYS A 1119 -10.29 -6.92 -50.34
CA LYS A 1119 -11.15 -6.37 -51.40
C LYS A 1119 -10.60 -6.61 -52.80
N SER A 1120 -9.28 -6.77 -52.96
CA SER A 1120 -8.65 -7.02 -54.26
C SER A 1120 -8.62 -8.51 -54.65
N LEU A 1121 -8.99 -9.42 -53.76
CA LEU A 1121 -8.98 -10.86 -54.04
C LEU A 1121 -10.15 -11.27 -54.94
N PRO A 1122 -9.93 -12.14 -55.94
CA PRO A 1122 -11.00 -12.63 -56.80
C PRO A 1122 -12.08 -13.35 -55.97
N GLN A 1123 -13.36 -12.99 -56.17
CA GLN A 1123 -14.47 -13.79 -55.66
C GLN A 1123 -14.56 -15.07 -56.49
N VAL A 1124 -14.36 -16.22 -55.83
CA VAL A 1124 -14.61 -17.52 -56.46
C VAL A 1124 -16.12 -17.64 -56.71
N VAL A 1125 -16.52 -17.52 -57.98
CA VAL A 1125 -17.84 -17.96 -58.47
C VAL A 1125 -17.88 -19.47 -58.27
N LYS A 1126 -18.78 -19.96 -57.40
CA LYS A 1126 -19.04 -21.40 -57.29
C LYS A 1126 -19.65 -21.87 -58.61
N ALA A 1127 -18.94 -22.70 -59.37
CA ALA A 1127 -19.59 -23.64 -60.28
C ALA A 1127 -20.21 -24.76 -59.43
N ASN A 1128 -21.43 -25.15 -59.79
CA ASN A 1128 -22.26 -26.17 -59.12
C ASN A 1128 -21.57 -27.51 -58.96
#